data_AF-A0A1Z7Z3H3-F1
#
_entry.id   AF-A0A1Z7Z3H3-F1
#
_cell.length_a   1.000
_cell.length_b   1.000
_cell.length_c   1.000
_cell.angle_alpha   90.00
_cell.angle_beta   90.00
_cell.angle_gamma   90.00
#
_symmetry.space_group_name_H-M   'P 1'
#
loop_
_entity.id
_entity.type
_entity.pdbx_description
1 polymer ?
#
loop_
_entity_poly.entity_id
_entity_poly.type
_entity_poly.pdbx_seq_one_letter_code
_entity_poly.pdbx_strand_id
1 'polypeptide(L)'
;MIADQIPPLKLGARVVVDLLERHVSGTDFSLFNVAAQRSAAMQKSFLSCLSELQSNIKGSPYTKASLKSVIHRYYSGPDSSFISRLDLGTVNLVDAMFDEMLEKGRFDSEAWELIVKTKIPVLKLITQDLSFLFSPRNIARKFLNNLTLTLISSPNSTDDPMRVALAGFVEKIVLKYEADTGVVNTVCIDAQTWFAGNQQRLELVQEKVVRSESSKNKKVVAEPRVVDLINRCFSGTDQPELMTGFVVDVWRNVLRIISIEDGDQGARWKRAVGLTESMASFYSACADANSIEKYQRFLPTMMKSVRLLIADCIKDRSPEDAMESFELIATALVAGAIPESEKFIPLALESKVVDVYERKVTASGVCNSLSELDVGDWVRIVTARKTIEACRLTVKSDGDAPWIFINQSGQKIAKKTREELEAGLSQGTLKLIGKGLWVDDFLEHAFYDLSLILKEPLPKKEVEPEREEEDTAEVILKDRLLSDSDEAQEENDDAQVPDMVKGSAALILKPQDDKEDRLPEVVEGRLSVEEDSEPVVEPSEEELQASARALNDLQVGGWIVLVPGVFGVSLDAEVRLKLAVVVKGGNKYIFVNRLGIKQLELDRPRFVNAVALGEISIVDNGIQFSSALEKVVRNIQKVSR
;
A
#
# COMPACT_ATOMS: atom_id res chain seq x y z
N MET A 1 -12.53 6.85 15.57
CA MET A 1 -13.39 7.89 14.98
C MET A 1 -13.85 7.37 13.65
N ILE A 2 -15.13 7.58 13.37
CA ILE A 2 -15.85 7.03 12.22
C ILE A 2 -15.13 7.52 10.96
N ALA A 3 -14.75 6.57 10.09
CA ALA A 3 -14.34 6.87 8.73
C ALA A 3 -15.60 7.31 7.96
N ASP A 4 -16.03 8.55 8.20
CA ASP A 4 -16.86 9.22 7.21
C ASP A 4 -16.03 9.24 5.93
N GLN A 5 -16.58 8.69 4.86
CA GLN A 5 -15.92 8.65 3.56
C GLN A 5 -15.75 10.09 3.07
N ILE A 6 -14.60 10.67 3.42
CA ILE A 6 -14.15 11.96 2.91
C ILE A 6 -14.10 11.81 1.38
N PRO A 7 -14.80 12.67 0.61
CA PRO A 7 -14.68 12.63 -0.83
C PRO A 7 -13.22 12.90 -1.21
N PRO A 8 -12.60 12.07 -2.07
CA PRO A 8 -11.17 12.16 -2.34
C PRO A 8 -10.85 13.52 -2.95
N LEU A 9 -10.02 14.31 -2.26
CA LEU A 9 -9.52 15.57 -2.79
C LEU A 9 -8.59 15.33 -3.96
N LYS A 10 -8.88 16.05 -5.03
CA LYS A 10 -8.10 16.05 -6.25
C LYS A 10 -6.92 16.99 -6.09
N LEU A 11 -5.82 16.46 -5.60
CA LEU A 11 -4.59 17.22 -5.42
C LEU A 11 -3.80 17.24 -6.74
N GLY A 12 -3.46 18.45 -7.19
CA GLY A 12 -2.46 18.75 -8.22
C GLY A 12 -1.42 19.70 -7.63
N ALA A 13 -0.30 19.90 -8.33
CA ALA A 13 0.82 20.69 -7.79
C ALA A 13 0.40 22.11 -7.37
N ARG A 14 -0.35 22.82 -8.21
CA ARG A 14 -0.84 24.18 -7.91
C ARG A 14 -1.84 24.24 -6.76
N VAL A 15 -2.74 23.25 -6.68
CA VAL A 15 -3.68 23.14 -5.55
C VAL A 15 -2.93 22.95 -4.25
N VAL A 16 -1.90 22.09 -4.24
CA VAL A 16 -1.04 21.89 -3.06
C VAL A 16 -0.32 23.18 -2.68
N VAL A 17 0.26 23.90 -3.65
CA VAL A 17 0.92 25.19 -3.38
C VAL A 17 -0.06 26.19 -2.74
N ASP A 18 -1.25 26.38 -3.32
CA ASP A 18 -2.25 27.30 -2.78
C ASP A 18 -2.74 26.87 -1.37
N LEU A 19 -2.93 25.57 -1.12
CA LEU A 19 -3.29 25.07 0.21
C LEU A 19 -2.18 25.26 1.25
N LEU A 20 -0.91 25.07 0.86
CA LEU A 20 0.24 25.33 1.74
C LEU A 20 0.39 26.81 2.07
N GLU A 21 0.21 27.69 1.09
CA GLU A 21 0.24 29.14 1.34
C GLU A 21 -0.89 29.58 2.28
N ARG A 22 -2.07 28.96 2.21
CA ARG A 22 -3.18 29.16 3.16
C ARG A 22 -2.90 28.61 4.55
N HIS A 23 -1.98 27.65 4.67
CA HIS A 23 -1.58 27.08 5.97
C HIS A 23 -0.68 28.03 6.79
N VAL A 24 -0.35 29.21 6.25
CA VAL A 24 0.37 30.28 6.98
C VAL A 24 -0.64 31.15 7.73
N SER A 25 -0.48 31.23 9.04
CA SER A 25 -1.36 31.99 9.94
C SER A 25 -0.86 33.40 10.22
N GLY A 26 -1.70 34.29 10.77
CA GLY A 26 -1.25 35.63 11.22
C GLY A 26 -0.11 35.60 12.25
N THR A 27 -0.02 34.54 13.08
CA THR A 27 1.08 34.37 14.04
C THR A 27 2.44 34.13 13.37
N ASP A 28 2.44 33.55 12.16
CA ASP A 28 3.65 33.33 11.38
C ASP A 28 4.34 34.64 10.99
N PHE A 29 3.55 35.65 10.62
CA PHE A 29 4.04 36.98 10.26
C PHE A 29 4.65 37.75 11.44
N SER A 30 4.36 37.34 12.67
CA SER A 30 5.00 37.91 13.86
C SER A 30 6.38 37.31 14.15
N LEU A 31 6.64 36.11 13.61
CA LEU A 31 7.88 35.37 13.82
C LEU A 31 8.83 35.51 12.62
N PHE A 32 8.29 35.52 11.40
CA PHE A 32 9.09 35.48 10.18
C PHE A 32 8.85 36.69 9.28
N ASN A 33 9.90 37.08 8.56
CA ASN A 33 9.76 37.94 7.38
C ASN A 33 9.24 37.09 6.21
N VAL A 34 7.92 37.11 6.00
CA VAL A 34 7.27 36.24 5.00
C VAL A 34 7.10 36.95 3.66
N ALA A 35 7.69 36.39 2.60
CA ALA A 35 7.50 36.82 1.22
C ALA A 35 6.32 36.07 0.56
N ALA A 36 5.58 36.75 -0.31
CA ALA A 36 4.40 36.18 -0.95
C ALA A 36 4.74 35.04 -1.93
N GLN A 37 5.81 35.19 -2.71
CA GLN A 37 6.26 34.22 -3.70
C GLN A 37 7.65 33.68 -3.35
N ARG A 38 8.00 32.50 -3.87
CA ARG A 38 9.33 31.90 -3.71
C ARG A 38 10.26 32.35 -4.83
N SER A 39 11.49 32.75 -4.48
CA SER A 39 12.58 32.99 -5.43
C SER A 39 13.65 31.90 -5.28
N ALA A 40 14.44 31.68 -6.32
CA ALA A 40 15.54 30.70 -6.27
C ALA A 40 16.57 31.02 -5.18
N ALA A 41 16.84 32.31 -4.92
CA ALA A 41 17.73 32.75 -3.85
C ALA A 41 17.15 32.42 -2.46
N MET A 42 15.85 32.67 -2.25
CA MET A 42 15.16 32.31 -1.01
C MET A 42 15.16 30.80 -0.78
N GLN A 43 14.83 30.01 -1.81
CA GLN A 43 14.85 28.55 -1.72
C GLN A 43 16.27 28.04 -1.37
N LYS A 44 17.31 28.57 -2.01
CA LYS A 44 18.70 28.21 -1.74
C LYS A 44 19.12 28.56 -0.31
N SER A 45 18.77 29.75 0.17
CA SER A 45 19.02 30.18 1.55
C SER A 45 18.31 29.25 2.55
N PHE A 46 17.04 28.92 2.29
CA PHE A 46 16.27 28.00 3.12
C PHE A 46 16.87 26.58 3.14
N LEU A 47 17.26 26.04 1.99
CA LEU A 47 17.95 24.74 1.91
C LEU A 47 19.30 24.74 2.64
N SER A 48 20.03 25.86 2.63
CA SER A 48 21.26 26.03 3.40
C SER A 48 20.99 25.99 4.89
N CYS A 49 19.97 26.75 5.36
CA CYS A 49 19.50 26.71 6.74
C CYS A 49 19.18 25.27 7.18
N LEU A 50 18.37 24.56 6.40
CA LEU A 50 17.98 23.18 6.72
C LEU A 50 19.18 22.22 6.74
N SER A 51 20.18 22.43 5.88
CA SER A 51 21.39 21.60 5.85
C SER A 51 22.29 21.85 7.06
N GLU A 52 22.41 23.09 7.52
CA GLU A 52 23.10 23.43 8.75
C GLU A 52 22.36 22.93 9.99
N LEU A 53 21.02 22.99 9.99
CA LEU A 53 20.23 22.37 11.04
C LEU A 53 20.46 20.85 11.06
N GLN A 54 20.51 20.19 9.90
CA GLN A 54 20.74 18.75 9.77
C GLN A 54 22.09 18.31 10.34
N SER A 55 23.17 19.04 10.06
CA SER A 55 24.51 18.72 10.59
C SER A 55 24.61 18.88 12.10
N ASN A 56 23.82 19.81 12.67
CA ASN A 56 23.78 20.12 14.10
C ASN A 56 22.72 19.31 14.90
N ILE A 57 22.08 18.29 14.31
CA ILE A 57 21.05 17.47 15.00
C ILE A 57 21.64 16.61 16.14
N LYS A 58 22.92 16.22 16.10
CA LYS A 58 23.49 15.24 17.04
C LYS A 58 23.39 15.71 18.50
N GLY A 59 22.55 15.04 19.30
CA GLY A 59 22.37 15.31 20.73
C GLY A 59 21.54 16.56 21.05
N SER A 60 20.85 17.14 20.07
CA SER A 60 20.24 18.46 20.18
C SER A 60 18.82 18.45 20.79
N PRO A 61 18.41 19.51 21.54
CA PRO A 61 17.03 19.76 21.95
C PRO A 61 16.03 19.85 20.77
N TYR A 62 16.52 19.98 19.52
CA TYR A 62 15.71 20.07 18.31
C TYR A 62 15.02 18.77 17.90
N THR A 63 15.41 17.63 18.48
CA THR A 63 14.66 16.38 18.28
C THR A 63 13.23 16.47 18.81
N LYS A 64 13.00 17.22 19.89
CA LYS A 64 11.68 17.39 20.53
C LYS A 64 11.01 18.73 20.26
N ALA A 65 11.72 19.70 19.68
CA ALA A 65 11.18 21.01 19.39
C ALA A 65 10.48 21.02 18.01
N SER A 66 9.48 21.90 17.86
CA SER A 66 8.86 22.18 16.55
C SER A 66 9.89 22.79 15.60
N LEU A 67 9.93 22.31 14.34
CA LEU A 67 10.81 22.81 13.28
C LEU A 67 10.65 24.31 13.11
N LYS A 68 9.42 24.82 13.16
CA LYS A 68 9.12 26.25 13.12
C LYS A 68 9.92 27.06 14.14
N SER A 69 9.97 26.59 15.39
CA SER A 69 10.72 27.26 16.47
C SER A 69 12.23 27.23 16.24
N VAL A 70 12.74 26.13 15.68
CA VAL A 70 14.17 25.95 15.37
C VAL A 70 14.59 26.83 14.21
N ILE A 71 13.80 26.85 13.13
CA ILE A 71 14.02 27.66 11.93
C ILE A 71 13.92 29.14 12.29
N HIS A 72 12.94 29.54 13.11
CA HIS A 72 12.82 30.92 13.59
C HIS A 72 14.10 31.43 14.26
N ARG A 73 14.70 30.62 15.13
CA ARG A 73 15.96 30.99 15.80
C ARG A 73 17.10 31.23 14.83
N TYR A 74 17.14 30.50 13.72
CA TYR A 74 18.13 30.69 12.67
C TYR A 74 17.87 31.99 11.89
N TYR A 75 16.61 32.25 11.54
CA TYR A 75 16.19 33.42 10.76
C TYR A 75 16.14 34.73 11.57
N SER A 76 16.17 34.67 12.91
CA SER A 76 16.21 35.84 13.80
C SER A 76 17.61 36.50 13.90
N GLY A 77 18.58 36.07 13.10
CA GLY A 77 19.92 36.64 13.04
C GLY A 77 19.96 38.06 12.43
N PRO A 78 21.13 38.74 12.46
CA PRO A 78 21.28 40.12 11.99
C PRO A 78 20.94 40.33 10.50
N ASP A 79 21.03 39.29 9.68
CA ASP A 79 20.54 39.27 8.29
C ASP A 79 19.17 38.57 8.23
N SER A 80 18.10 39.30 8.55
CA SER A 80 16.74 38.75 8.65
C SER A 80 16.21 38.33 7.27
N SER A 81 16.61 37.16 6.81
CA SER A 81 16.26 36.60 5.51
C SER A 81 14.74 36.40 5.37
N PHE A 82 14.22 36.56 4.16
CA PHE A 82 12.82 36.26 3.89
C PHE A 82 12.62 34.74 3.72
N ILE A 83 11.45 34.26 4.16
CA ILE A 83 10.96 32.90 3.88
C ILE A 83 9.69 33.01 3.03
N SER A 84 9.53 32.16 2.03
CA SER A 84 8.33 32.17 1.20
C SER A 84 7.12 31.60 1.95
N ARG A 85 5.90 32.02 1.59
CA ARG A 85 4.66 31.43 2.12
C ARG A 85 4.59 29.92 1.87
N LEU A 86 5.01 29.46 0.70
CA LEU A 86 5.07 28.05 0.34
C LEU A 86 5.98 27.26 1.29
N ASP A 87 7.21 27.74 1.52
CA ASP A 87 8.17 27.05 2.37
C ASP A 87 7.72 27.05 3.84
N LEU A 88 7.17 28.16 4.34
CA LEU A 88 6.66 28.26 5.71
C LEU A 88 5.40 27.40 5.93
N GLY A 89 4.49 27.37 4.96
CA GLY A 89 3.35 26.46 4.96
C GLY A 89 3.78 24.99 4.96
N THR A 90 4.85 24.68 4.23
CA THR A 90 5.46 23.33 4.25
C THR A 90 6.03 22.99 5.62
N VAL A 91 6.70 23.93 6.30
CA VAL A 91 7.18 23.73 7.68
C VAL A 91 6.03 23.41 8.63
N ASN A 92 4.95 24.20 8.59
CA ASN A 92 3.78 23.99 9.44
C ASN A 92 3.14 22.60 9.20
N LEU A 93 2.99 22.20 7.93
CA LEU A 93 2.41 20.90 7.57
C LEU A 93 3.30 19.74 8.03
N VAL A 94 4.62 19.83 7.82
CA VAL A 94 5.57 18.79 8.23
C VAL A 94 5.66 18.68 9.74
N ASP A 95 5.62 19.80 10.48
CA ASP A 95 5.55 19.78 11.95
C ASP A 95 4.29 19.05 12.42
N ALA A 96 3.11 19.45 11.93
CA ALA A 96 1.83 18.82 12.28
C ALA A 96 1.84 17.32 11.94
N MET A 97 2.38 16.96 10.78
CA MET A 97 2.53 15.58 10.33
C MET A 97 3.36 14.78 11.35
N PHE A 98 4.57 15.21 11.69
CA PHE A 98 5.39 14.43 12.60
C PHE A 98 4.88 14.44 14.04
N ASP A 99 4.25 15.51 14.50
CA ASP A 99 3.70 15.56 15.86
C ASP A 99 2.55 14.56 16.01
N GLU A 100 1.63 14.53 15.05
CA GLU A 100 0.55 13.54 15.04
C GLU A 100 1.11 12.10 14.89
N MET A 101 2.17 11.91 14.09
CA MET A 101 2.83 10.62 13.89
C MET A 101 3.37 10.07 15.19
N LEU A 102 4.12 10.90 15.92
CA LEU A 102 4.78 10.51 17.15
C LEU A 102 3.78 10.33 18.29
N GLU A 103 2.72 11.14 18.34
CA GLU A 103 1.64 11.01 19.33
C GLU A 103 0.81 9.73 19.13
N LYS A 104 0.31 9.50 17.91
CA LYS A 104 -0.54 8.33 17.60
C LYS A 104 0.26 7.02 17.50
N GLY A 105 1.54 7.12 17.15
CA GLY A 105 2.44 6.00 16.94
C GLY A 105 2.81 5.21 18.20
N ARG A 106 2.88 5.89 19.37
CA ARG A 106 3.32 5.30 20.66
C ARG A 106 4.62 4.50 20.53
N PHE A 107 5.59 5.06 19.82
CA PHE A 107 6.90 4.46 19.59
C PHE A 107 7.70 4.35 20.91
N ASP A 108 8.57 3.35 21.00
CA ASP A 108 9.62 3.35 22.00
C ASP A 108 10.69 4.42 21.71
N SER A 109 11.60 4.63 22.66
CA SER A 109 12.59 5.72 22.58
C SER A 109 13.48 5.65 21.34
N GLU A 110 13.88 4.44 20.92
CA GLU A 110 14.78 4.26 19.78
C GLU A 110 14.04 4.50 18.45
N ALA A 111 12.84 3.92 18.31
CA ALA A 111 11.98 4.12 17.16
C ALA A 111 11.60 5.59 17.00
N TRP A 112 11.27 6.26 18.12
CA TRP A 112 10.98 7.69 18.16
C TRP A 112 12.16 8.51 17.64
N GLU A 113 13.38 8.21 18.09
CA GLU A 113 14.59 8.94 17.67
C GLU A 113 14.87 8.73 16.16
N LEU A 114 14.70 7.51 15.65
CA LEU A 114 14.88 7.22 14.23
C LEU A 114 13.90 7.99 13.35
N ILE A 115 12.62 8.04 13.73
CA ILE A 115 11.59 8.78 12.98
C ILE A 115 11.91 10.28 13.00
N VAL A 116 12.25 10.83 14.16
CA VAL A 116 12.56 12.26 14.31
C VAL A 116 13.78 12.67 13.48
N LYS A 117 14.80 11.82 13.34
CA LYS A 117 15.97 12.07 12.47
C LYS A 117 15.59 12.28 11.00
N THR A 118 14.42 11.79 10.57
CA THR A 118 13.93 12.00 9.19
C THR A 118 13.20 13.32 8.97
N LYS A 119 12.82 14.06 10.03
CA LYS A 119 12.06 15.33 9.94
C LYS A 119 12.68 16.33 8.95
N ILE A 120 13.94 16.69 9.19
CA ILE A 120 14.66 17.68 8.36
C ILE A 120 14.93 17.15 6.94
N PRO A 121 15.42 15.91 6.74
CA PRO A 121 15.52 15.34 5.39
C PRO A 121 14.20 15.35 4.61
N VAL A 122 13.08 15.04 5.26
CA VAL A 122 11.76 15.06 4.62
C VAL A 122 11.35 16.48 4.26
N LEU A 123 11.52 17.46 5.15
CA LEU A 123 11.25 18.86 4.85
C LEU A 123 12.09 19.36 3.67
N LYS A 124 13.40 19.10 3.69
CA LYS A 124 14.31 19.43 2.57
C LYS A 124 13.83 18.80 1.26
N LEU A 125 13.45 17.52 1.29
CA LEU A 125 12.98 16.84 0.10
C LEU A 125 11.70 17.49 -0.45
N ILE A 126 10.71 17.79 0.40
CA ILE A 126 9.44 18.40 -0.04
C ILE A 126 9.69 19.78 -0.66
N THR A 127 10.61 20.57 -0.12
CA THR A 127 10.95 21.90 -0.68
C THR A 127 11.57 21.81 -2.08
N GLN A 128 12.15 20.67 -2.45
CA GLN A 128 12.72 20.40 -3.78
C GLN A 128 11.80 19.54 -4.66
N ASP A 129 10.87 18.80 -4.06
CA ASP A 129 9.98 17.84 -4.70
C ASP A 129 8.60 17.77 -4.04
N LEU A 130 7.71 18.67 -4.45
CA LEU A 130 6.33 18.72 -3.96
C LEU A 130 5.53 17.45 -4.27
N SER A 131 6.00 16.59 -5.21
CA SER A 131 5.32 15.33 -5.53
C SER A 131 5.17 14.41 -4.32
N PHE A 132 6.00 14.56 -3.27
CA PHE A 132 5.83 13.87 -1.99
C PHE A 132 4.41 14.06 -1.42
N LEU A 133 3.84 15.26 -1.56
CA LEU A 133 2.58 15.62 -0.92
C LEU A 133 1.35 15.05 -1.66
N PHE A 134 1.40 14.96 -2.98
CA PHE A 134 0.23 14.56 -3.79
C PHE A 134 0.42 13.28 -4.62
N SER A 135 1.63 12.70 -4.69
CA SER A 135 1.87 11.39 -5.30
C SER A 135 2.12 10.33 -4.21
N PRO A 136 1.17 9.40 -3.97
CA PRO A 136 1.37 8.26 -3.06
C PRO A 136 2.49 7.32 -3.49
N ARG A 137 2.98 7.45 -4.74
CA ARG A 137 4.08 6.63 -5.27
C ARG A 137 5.46 7.20 -5.03
N ASN A 138 5.55 8.46 -4.59
CA ASN A 138 6.81 9.07 -4.22
C ASN A 138 7.60 8.14 -3.29
N ILE A 139 8.84 7.82 -3.69
CA ILE A 139 9.62 6.76 -3.06
C ILE A 139 10.04 7.09 -1.63
N ALA A 140 10.23 8.37 -1.31
CA ALA A 140 10.53 8.81 0.05
C ALA A 140 9.28 8.77 0.94
N ARG A 141 8.11 9.12 0.40
CA ARG A 141 6.83 8.94 1.10
C ARG A 141 6.57 7.48 1.44
N LYS A 142 6.74 6.58 0.45
CA LYS A 142 6.66 5.13 0.69
C LYS A 142 7.70 4.63 1.69
N PHE A 143 8.92 5.17 1.65
CA PHE A 143 9.97 4.82 2.61
C PHE A 143 9.55 5.20 4.03
N LEU A 144 9.10 6.44 4.24
CA LEU A 144 8.66 6.94 5.55
C LEU A 144 7.47 6.12 6.08
N ASN A 145 6.51 5.82 5.21
CA ASN A 145 5.38 4.96 5.53
C ASN A 145 5.79 3.56 6.00
N ASN A 146 6.69 2.89 5.27
CA ASN A 146 7.20 1.57 5.66
C ASN A 146 8.08 1.62 6.91
N LEU A 147 8.89 2.67 7.06
CA LEU A 147 9.70 2.93 8.25
C LEU A 147 8.81 3.01 9.49
N THR A 148 7.78 3.86 9.44
CA THR A 148 6.83 4.05 10.54
C THR A 148 6.09 2.75 10.86
N LEU A 149 5.55 2.05 9.85
CA LEU A 149 4.85 0.78 10.05
C LEU A 149 5.75 -0.28 10.72
N THR A 150 7.02 -0.35 10.30
CA THR A 150 7.99 -1.30 10.87
C THR A 150 8.29 -0.94 12.33
N LEU A 151 8.52 0.35 12.62
CA LEU A 151 8.91 0.83 13.95
C LEU A 151 7.77 0.88 14.99
N ILE A 152 6.51 0.64 14.61
CA ILE A 152 5.40 0.50 15.59
C ILE A 152 5.62 -0.69 16.54
N SER A 153 6.31 -1.74 16.08
CA SER A 153 6.58 -2.92 16.91
C SER A 153 7.76 -2.69 17.84
N SER A 154 7.62 -3.10 19.10
CA SER A 154 8.71 -3.12 20.07
C SER A 154 9.83 -4.06 19.59
N PRO A 155 11.11 -3.77 19.89
CA PRO A 155 12.21 -4.61 19.46
C PRO A 155 12.15 -5.98 20.15
N ASN A 156 12.42 -7.04 19.39
CA ASN A 156 12.51 -8.40 19.95
C ASN A 156 13.79 -8.63 20.77
N SER A 157 14.83 -7.86 20.47
CA SER A 157 16.16 -7.90 21.08
C SER A 157 16.85 -6.54 20.94
N THR A 158 17.89 -6.29 21.72
CA THR A 158 18.74 -5.09 21.57
C THR A 158 19.35 -4.97 20.18
N ASP A 159 19.65 -6.09 19.51
CA ASP A 159 20.19 -6.14 18.15
C ASP A 159 19.13 -6.61 17.12
N ASP A 160 17.94 -6.02 17.12
CA ASP A 160 16.91 -6.36 16.12
C ASP A 160 17.42 -6.05 14.70
N PRO A 161 17.61 -7.06 13.82
CA PRO A 161 18.14 -6.85 12.48
C PRO A 161 17.30 -5.88 11.64
N MET A 162 15.98 -5.80 11.88
CA MET A 162 15.12 -4.86 11.18
C MET A 162 15.46 -3.42 11.57
N ARG A 163 15.67 -3.15 12.86
CA ARG A 163 16.02 -1.81 13.35
C ARG A 163 17.41 -1.39 12.91
N VAL A 164 18.38 -2.30 12.96
CA VAL A 164 19.75 -2.03 12.48
C VAL A 164 19.73 -1.62 11.00
N ALA A 165 18.98 -2.35 10.16
CA ALA A 165 18.86 -2.01 8.74
C ALA A 165 18.20 -0.63 8.53
N LEU A 166 17.10 -0.35 9.23
CA LEU A 166 16.39 0.93 9.16
C LEU A 166 17.24 2.10 9.63
N ALA A 167 17.94 1.94 10.75
CA ALA A 167 18.89 2.92 11.26
C ALA A 167 19.97 3.22 10.22
N GLY A 168 20.51 2.19 9.55
CA GLY A 168 21.49 2.35 8.47
C GLY A 168 20.96 3.12 7.25
N PHE A 169 19.69 2.95 6.87
CA PHE A 169 19.08 3.75 5.79
C PHE A 169 18.88 5.21 6.22
N VAL A 170 18.33 5.45 7.40
CA VAL A 170 18.12 6.80 7.94
C VAL A 170 19.45 7.54 8.10
N GLU A 171 20.47 6.88 8.65
CA GLU A 171 21.80 7.46 8.83
C GLU A 171 22.45 7.82 7.49
N LYS A 172 22.34 6.95 6.46
CA LYS A 172 22.80 7.27 5.11
C LYS A 172 22.13 8.51 4.55
N ILE A 173 20.82 8.66 4.72
CA ILE A 173 20.08 9.87 4.29
C ILE A 173 20.62 11.09 5.03
N VAL A 174 20.64 11.06 6.37
CA VAL A 174 21.06 12.20 7.20
C VAL A 174 22.51 12.61 6.94
N LEU A 175 23.41 11.67 6.68
CA LEU A 175 24.84 11.96 6.45
C LEU A 175 25.15 12.39 5.02
N LYS A 176 24.48 11.84 4.00
CA LYS A 176 24.85 12.07 2.60
C LYS A 176 23.95 13.07 1.88
N TYR A 177 22.77 13.40 2.42
CA TYR A 177 21.83 14.29 1.77
C TYR A 177 22.11 15.76 2.10
N GLU A 178 22.87 16.41 1.23
CA GLU A 178 23.06 17.87 1.25
C GLU A 178 22.01 18.57 0.38
N ALA A 179 22.14 18.55 -0.95
CA ALA A 179 21.18 19.18 -1.87
C ALA A 179 20.67 18.23 -2.97
N ASP A 180 21.37 17.13 -3.25
CA ASP A 180 20.98 16.23 -4.34
C ASP A 180 19.91 15.23 -3.89
N THR A 181 18.69 15.39 -4.43
CA THR A 181 17.57 14.46 -4.24
C THR A 181 17.88 13.04 -4.76
N GLY A 182 18.81 12.88 -5.71
CA GLY A 182 19.27 11.59 -6.22
C GLY A 182 19.85 10.67 -5.15
N VAL A 183 20.52 11.25 -4.14
CA VAL A 183 21.05 10.50 -2.99
C VAL A 183 19.92 9.88 -2.17
N VAL A 184 18.91 10.68 -1.83
CA VAL A 184 17.73 10.21 -1.08
C VAL A 184 16.98 9.15 -1.87
N ASN A 185 16.80 9.39 -3.17
CA ASN A 185 16.12 8.47 -4.08
C ASN A 185 16.83 7.11 -4.12
N THR A 186 18.16 7.10 -4.22
CA THR A 186 18.95 5.86 -4.23
C THR A 186 18.77 5.08 -2.92
N VAL A 187 18.89 5.75 -1.76
CA VAL A 187 18.70 5.09 -0.46
C VAL A 187 17.27 4.58 -0.29
N CYS A 188 16.28 5.33 -0.76
CA CYS A 188 14.88 4.90 -0.73
C CYS A 188 14.66 3.67 -1.62
N ILE A 189 15.26 3.60 -2.81
CA ILE A 189 15.17 2.43 -3.70
C ILE A 189 15.79 1.18 -3.05
N ASP A 190 16.97 1.33 -2.43
CA ASP A 190 17.62 0.24 -1.70
C ASP A 190 16.73 -0.25 -0.55
N ALA A 191 16.16 0.68 0.23
CA ALA A 191 15.24 0.36 1.31
C ALA A 191 13.96 -0.32 0.82
N GLN A 192 13.37 0.13 -0.29
CA GLN A 192 12.20 -0.51 -0.89
C GLN A 192 12.49 -1.94 -1.34
N THR A 193 13.67 -2.19 -1.91
CA THR A 193 14.11 -3.53 -2.28
C THR A 193 14.22 -4.43 -1.04
N TRP A 194 14.77 -3.89 0.05
CA TRP A 194 14.85 -4.59 1.34
C TRP A 194 13.46 -4.89 1.93
N PHE A 195 12.54 -3.91 1.92
CA PHE A 195 11.17 -4.09 2.38
C PHE A 195 10.44 -5.17 1.56
N ALA A 196 10.60 -5.17 0.23
CA ALA A 196 10.01 -6.17 -0.65
C ALA A 196 10.51 -7.59 -0.33
N GLY A 197 11.82 -7.74 -0.08
CA GLY A 197 12.40 -9.02 0.34
C GLY A 197 11.85 -9.49 1.69
N ASN A 198 11.72 -8.59 2.67
CA ASN A 198 11.16 -8.93 3.97
C ASN A 198 9.66 -9.30 3.87
N GLN A 199 8.90 -8.59 3.05
CA GLN A 199 7.50 -8.88 2.78
C GLN A 199 7.32 -10.26 2.15
N GLN A 200 8.15 -10.62 1.16
CA GLN A 200 8.13 -11.96 0.55
C GLN A 200 8.45 -13.05 1.57
N ARG A 201 9.44 -12.83 2.44
CA ARG A 201 9.76 -13.75 3.54
C ARG A 201 8.57 -13.91 4.49
N LEU A 202 7.91 -12.82 4.85
CA LEU A 202 6.74 -12.82 5.73
C LEU A 202 5.58 -13.58 5.10
N GLU A 203 5.35 -13.43 3.80
CA GLU A 203 4.31 -14.16 3.06
C GLU A 203 4.54 -15.68 3.06
N LEU A 204 5.79 -16.13 2.87
CA LEU A 204 6.12 -17.56 2.96
C LEU A 204 5.85 -18.13 4.36
N VAL A 205 6.20 -17.37 5.41
CA VAL A 205 5.91 -17.76 6.80
C VAL A 205 4.40 -17.79 7.05
N GLN A 206 3.67 -16.78 6.57
CA GLN A 206 2.22 -16.72 6.63
C GLN A 206 1.59 -17.95 5.97
N GLU A 207 1.97 -18.30 4.75
CA GLU A 207 1.45 -19.50 4.09
C GLU A 207 1.70 -20.77 4.90
N LYS A 208 2.88 -20.88 5.53
CA LYS A 208 3.22 -22.02 6.39
C LYS A 208 2.32 -22.06 7.64
N VAL A 209 2.05 -20.92 8.27
CA VAL A 209 1.14 -20.81 9.42
C VAL A 209 -0.28 -21.17 9.01
N VAL A 210 -0.78 -20.64 7.89
CA VAL A 210 -2.12 -20.96 7.35
C VAL A 210 -2.25 -22.46 7.10
N ARG A 211 -1.28 -23.07 6.40
CA ARG A 211 -1.28 -24.52 6.13
C ARG A 211 -1.29 -25.34 7.41
N SER A 212 -0.44 -24.97 8.38
CA SER A 212 -0.34 -25.66 9.67
C SER A 212 -1.65 -25.59 10.45
N GLU A 213 -2.27 -24.41 10.54
CA GLU A 213 -3.49 -24.22 11.34
C GLU A 213 -4.72 -24.78 10.63
N SER A 214 -4.79 -24.70 9.29
CA SER A 214 -5.79 -25.42 8.50
C SER A 214 -5.70 -26.93 8.72
N SER A 215 -4.49 -27.49 8.77
CA SER A 215 -4.27 -28.92 9.02
C SER A 215 -4.70 -29.33 10.44
N LYS A 216 -4.44 -28.47 11.44
CA LYS A 216 -4.93 -28.70 12.82
C LYS A 216 -6.46 -28.64 12.89
N ASN A 217 -7.08 -27.64 12.27
CA ASN A 217 -8.54 -27.51 12.26
C ASN A 217 -9.20 -28.70 11.54
N LYS A 218 -8.64 -29.15 10.41
CA LYS A 218 -9.09 -30.35 9.70
C LYS A 218 -9.03 -31.60 10.59
N LYS A 219 -7.99 -31.75 11.40
CA LYS A 219 -7.89 -32.86 12.37
C LYS A 219 -8.97 -32.80 13.46
N VAL A 220 -9.24 -31.61 14.00
CA VAL A 220 -10.27 -31.41 15.04
C VAL A 220 -11.66 -31.75 14.51
N VAL A 221 -11.98 -31.37 13.27
CA VAL A 221 -13.30 -31.64 12.66
C VAL A 221 -13.42 -33.06 12.11
N ALA A 222 -12.31 -33.69 11.73
CA ALA A 222 -12.34 -35.02 11.14
C ALA A 222 -12.77 -36.11 12.12
N GLU A 223 -12.31 -36.06 13.37
CA GLU A 223 -12.60 -37.11 14.36
C GLU A 223 -14.11 -37.20 14.70
N PRO A 224 -14.82 -36.10 15.06
CA PRO A 224 -16.27 -36.15 15.27
C PRO A 224 -17.02 -36.64 14.03
N ARG A 225 -16.66 -36.15 12.85
CA ARG A 225 -17.30 -36.56 11.60
C ARG A 225 -17.19 -38.07 11.34
N VAL A 226 -16.03 -38.66 11.61
CA VAL A 226 -15.79 -40.09 11.43
C VAL A 226 -16.54 -40.90 12.48
N VAL A 227 -16.51 -40.48 13.74
CA VAL A 227 -17.24 -41.14 14.83
C VAL A 227 -18.75 -41.10 14.56
N ASP A 228 -19.29 -39.95 14.15
CA ASP A 228 -20.71 -39.80 13.79
C ASP A 228 -21.10 -40.71 12.63
N LEU A 229 -20.25 -40.83 11.60
CA LEU A 229 -20.49 -41.74 10.47
C LEU A 229 -20.51 -43.21 10.92
N ILE A 230 -19.50 -43.65 11.68
CA ILE A 230 -19.43 -45.03 12.16
C ILE A 230 -20.61 -45.34 13.06
N ASN A 231 -20.92 -44.47 14.03
CA ASN A 231 -22.05 -44.64 14.93
C ASN A 231 -23.37 -44.68 14.16
N ARG A 232 -23.57 -43.81 13.16
CA ARG A 232 -24.79 -43.82 12.33
C ARG A 232 -24.96 -45.13 11.56
N CYS A 233 -23.88 -45.72 11.06
CA CYS A 233 -23.94 -46.94 10.25
C CYS A 233 -24.01 -48.22 11.10
N PHE A 234 -23.24 -48.30 12.18
CA PHE A 234 -23.04 -49.54 12.93
C PHE A 234 -23.83 -49.63 14.24
N SER A 235 -24.19 -48.51 14.87
CA SER A 235 -24.83 -48.52 16.20
C SER A 235 -26.08 -49.41 16.23
N GLY A 236 -26.09 -50.38 17.15
CA GLY A 236 -27.22 -51.28 17.36
C GLY A 236 -27.38 -52.39 16.32
N THR A 237 -26.46 -52.50 15.35
CA THR A 237 -26.38 -53.65 14.44
C THR A 237 -25.58 -54.78 15.09
N ASP A 238 -25.94 -56.03 14.80
CA ASP A 238 -25.19 -57.21 15.26
C ASP A 238 -23.95 -57.40 14.39
N GLN A 239 -22.76 -57.43 15.00
CA GLN A 239 -21.48 -57.51 14.31
C GLN A 239 -20.55 -58.55 14.97
N PRO A 240 -19.84 -59.35 14.18
CA PRO A 240 -18.77 -60.21 14.70
C PRO A 240 -17.58 -59.40 15.22
N GLU A 241 -16.85 -59.95 16.19
CA GLU A 241 -15.69 -59.30 16.83
C GLU A 241 -14.64 -58.81 15.81
N LEU A 242 -14.33 -59.63 14.80
CA LEU A 242 -13.36 -59.27 13.75
C LEU A 242 -13.80 -58.06 12.90
N MET A 243 -15.11 -57.93 12.62
CA MET A 243 -15.65 -56.76 11.90
C MET A 243 -15.55 -55.51 12.78
N THR A 244 -15.95 -55.63 14.04
CA THR A 244 -15.87 -54.54 15.02
C THR A 244 -14.42 -54.06 15.17
N GLY A 245 -13.47 -54.98 15.39
CA GLY A 245 -12.04 -54.65 15.49
C GLY A 245 -11.51 -53.93 14.26
N PHE A 246 -11.82 -54.42 13.05
CA PHE A 246 -11.40 -53.78 11.81
C PHE A 246 -11.98 -52.36 11.66
N VAL A 247 -13.27 -52.18 11.96
CA VAL A 247 -13.95 -50.88 11.82
C VAL A 247 -13.40 -49.85 12.81
N VAL A 248 -13.20 -50.24 14.06
CA VAL A 248 -12.77 -49.35 15.14
C VAL A 248 -11.30 -48.94 15.02
N ASP A 249 -10.45 -49.83 14.50
CA ASP A 249 -9.01 -49.58 14.35
C ASP A 249 -8.67 -49.07 12.93
N VAL A 250 -8.60 -50.00 11.96
CA VAL A 250 -8.08 -49.73 10.62
C VAL A 250 -8.99 -48.77 9.85
N TRP A 251 -10.29 -49.07 9.78
CA TRP A 251 -11.22 -48.32 8.95
C TRP A 251 -11.47 -46.91 9.48
N ARG A 252 -11.58 -46.72 10.81
CA ARG A 252 -11.66 -45.40 11.45
C ARG A 252 -10.45 -44.53 11.07
N ASN A 253 -9.24 -45.09 11.08
CA ASN A 253 -8.05 -44.34 10.71
C ASN A 253 -8.06 -43.94 9.21
N VAL A 254 -8.47 -44.84 8.31
CA VAL A 254 -8.65 -44.53 6.88
C VAL A 254 -9.65 -43.41 6.68
N LEU A 255 -10.84 -43.52 7.29
CA LEU A 255 -11.87 -42.49 7.24
C LEU A 255 -11.37 -41.14 7.76
N ARG A 256 -10.57 -41.14 8.85
CA ARG A 256 -9.97 -39.93 9.40
C ARG A 256 -9.01 -39.25 8.43
N ILE A 257 -8.14 -40.02 7.78
CA ILE A 257 -7.18 -39.49 6.79
C ILE A 257 -7.93 -38.89 5.61
N ILE A 258 -8.91 -39.61 5.05
CA ILE A 258 -9.75 -39.14 3.95
C ILE A 258 -10.51 -37.87 4.34
N SER A 259 -11.07 -37.81 5.55
CA SER A 259 -11.79 -36.63 6.06
C SER A 259 -10.90 -35.38 6.19
N ILE A 260 -9.64 -35.55 6.60
CA ILE A 260 -8.65 -34.44 6.71
C ILE A 260 -8.25 -33.93 5.31
N GLU A 261 -7.99 -34.86 4.38
CA GLU A 261 -7.50 -34.52 3.04
C GLU A 261 -8.61 -33.92 2.17
N ASP A 262 -9.74 -34.62 2.07
CA ASP A 262 -10.77 -34.37 1.07
C ASP A 262 -12.01 -33.66 1.61
N GLY A 263 -12.21 -33.66 2.93
CA GLY A 263 -13.43 -33.16 3.56
C GLY A 263 -14.67 -34.02 3.27
N ASP A 264 -15.83 -33.59 3.78
CA ASP A 264 -17.11 -34.29 3.67
C ASP A 264 -17.74 -34.25 2.26
N GLN A 265 -17.28 -33.33 1.41
CA GLN A 265 -17.76 -33.19 0.04
C GLN A 265 -16.91 -33.94 -0.99
N GLY A 266 -15.76 -34.45 -0.56
CA GLY A 266 -14.79 -35.11 -1.44
C GLY A 266 -15.28 -36.44 -2.02
N ALA A 267 -14.80 -36.76 -3.23
CA ALA A 267 -15.17 -37.99 -3.92
C ALA A 267 -14.69 -39.25 -3.18
N ARG A 268 -13.47 -39.24 -2.61
CA ARG A 268 -12.99 -40.38 -1.81
C ARG A 268 -13.80 -40.53 -0.52
N TRP A 269 -14.18 -39.43 0.13
CA TRP A 269 -15.05 -39.46 1.32
C TRP A 269 -16.42 -40.08 0.99
N LYS A 270 -17.11 -39.62 -0.06
CA LYS A 270 -18.39 -40.19 -0.49
C LYS A 270 -18.29 -41.69 -0.80
N ARG A 271 -17.19 -42.12 -1.43
CA ARG A 271 -16.91 -43.54 -1.67
C ARG A 271 -16.71 -44.31 -0.36
N ALA A 272 -15.93 -43.76 0.56
CA ALA A 272 -15.67 -44.39 1.85
C ALA A 272 -16.96 -44.49 2.70
N VAL A 273 -17.84 -43.49 2.65
CA VAL A 273 -19.19 -43.54 3.26
C VAL A 273 -19.99 -44.72 2.73
N GLY A 274 -20.10 -44.86 1.40
CA GLY A 274 -20.86 -45.97 0.80
C GLY A 274 -20.26 -47.36 1.11
N LEU A 275 -18.94 -47.47 1.21
CA LEU A 275 -18.28 -48.71 1.66
C LEU A 275 -18.58 -48.99 3.13
N THR A 276 -18.57 -47.97 3.99
CA THR A 276 -18.90 -48.09 5.42
C THR A 276 -20.33 -48.61 5.62
N GLU A 277 -21.30 -48.07 4.87
CA GLU A 277 -22.69 -48.51 4.86
C GLU A 277 -22.84 -49.96 4.36
N SER A 278 -22.08 -50.31 3.31
CA SER A 278 -22.05 -51.68 2.77
C SER A 278 -21.47 -52.69 3.76
N MET A 279 -20.43 -52.29 4.51
CA MET A 279 -19.82 -53.12 5.56
C MET A 279 -20.78 -53.33 6.74
N ALA A 280 -21.48 -52.27 7.19
CA ALA A 280 -22.41 -52.36 8.31
C ALA A 280 -23.58 -53.31 8.03
N SER A 281 -24.12 -53.28 6.82
CA SER A 281 -25.22 -54.18 6.39
C SER A 281 -24.77 -55.60 6.05
N PHE A 282 -23.46 -55.84 5.94
CA PHE A 282 -22.89 -57.08 5.40
C PHE A 282 -23.27 -58.31 6.21
N TYR A 283 -23.18 -58.23 7.54
CA TYR A 283 -23.53 -59.35 8.43
C TYR A 283 -25.02 -59.73 8.31
N SER A 284 -25.92 -58.77 8.48
CA SER A 284 -27.37 -59.01 8.38
C SER A 284 -27.80 -59.50 7.00
N ALA A 285 -27.14 -59.03 5.93
CA ALA A 285 -27.46 -59.46 4.57
C ALA A 285 -26.97 -60.88 4.26
N CYS A 286 -25.84 -61.30 4.86
CA CYS A 286 -25.37 -62.68 4.73
C CYS A 286 -26.14 -63.66 5.66
N ALA A 287 -26.85 -63.16 6.68
CA ALA A 287 -27.76 -63.97 7.48
C ALA A 287 -29.09 -64.28 6.77
N ASP A 288 -29.45 -63.50 5.74
CA ASP A 288 -30.62 -63.75 4.89
C ASP A 288 -30.25 -64.58 3.65
N ALA A 289 -30.82 -65.79 3.57
CA ALA A 289 -30.54 -66.76 2.49
C ALA A 289 -30.79 -66.21 1.08
N ASN A 290 -31.69 -65.23 0.92
CA ASN A 290 -32.00 -64.62 -0.37
C ASN A 290 -30.99 -63.53 -0.80
N SER A 291 -30.19 -63.03 0.14
CA SER A 291 -29.30 -61.88 -0.05
C SER A 291 -27.82 -62.28 -0.19
N ILE A 292 -27.46 -63.50 0.23
CA ILE A 292 -26.09 -64.06 0.15
C ILE A 292 -25.53 -64.04 -1.28
N GLU A 293 -26.29 -64.46 -2.30
CA GLU A 293 -25.81 -64.49 -3.69
C GLU A 293 -25.42 -63.10 -4.23
N LYS A 294 -26.13 -62.06 -3.80
CA LYS A 294 -25.85 -60.67 -4.18
C LYS A 294 -24.51 -60.22 -3.58
N TYR A 295 -24.27 -60.53 -2.31
CA TYR A 295 -23.03 -60.16 -1.63
C TYR A 295 -21.84 -61.04 -2.05
N GLN A 296 -22.07 -62.31 -2.45
CA GLN A 296 -21.07 -63.16 -3.12
C GLN A 296 -20.50 -62.48 -4.38
N ARG A 297 -21.36 -61.89 -5.22
CA ARG A 297 -20.93 -61.18 -6.44
C ARG A 297 -20.29 -59.83 -6.14
N PHE A 298 -20.71 -59.15 -5.06
CA PHE A 298 -20.23 -57.82 -4.71
C PHE A 298 -18.90 -57.83 -3.92
N LEU A 299 -18.63 -58.89 -3.15
CA LEU A 299 -17.48 -58.99 -2.26
C LEU A 299 -16.14 -58.70 -2.97
N PRO A 300 -15.82 -59.26 -4.16
CA PRO A 300 -14.55 -58.95 -4.84
C PRO A 300 -14.37 -57.46 -5.13
N THR A 301 -15.43 -56.77 -5.53
CA THR A 301 -15.41 -55.33 -5.83
C THR A 301 -15.24 -54.51 -4.55
N MET A 302 -15.93 -54.88 -3.47
CA MET A 302 -15.80 -54.24 -2.16
C MET A 302 -14.38 -54.41 -1.62
N MET A 303 -13.85 -55.63 -1.65
CA MET A 303 -12.49 -55.97 -1.20
C MET A 303 -11.41 -55.18 -1.95
N LYS A 304 -11.56 -55.04 -3.28
CA LYS A 304 -10.66 -54.21 -4.08
C LYS A 304 -10.75 -52.74 -3.68
N SER A 305 -11.96 -52.22 -3.45
CA SER A 305 -12.18 -50.82 -3.13
C SER A 305 -11.67 -50.44 -1.74
N VAL A 306 -11.87 -51.31 -0.74
CA VAL A 306 -11.36 -51.13 0.63
C VAL A 306 -9.83 -51.20 0.63
N ARG A 307 -9.23 -52.19 -0.06
CA ARG A 307 -7.76 -52.31 -0.19
C ARG A 307 -7.13 -51.07 -0.80
N LEU A 308 -7.73 -50.51 -1.86
CA LEU A 308 -7.24 -49.28 -2.47
C LEU A 308 -7.23 -48.11 -1.48
N LEU A 309 -8.31 -47.92 -0.71
CA LEU A 309 -8.37 -46.83 0.27
C LEU A 309 -7.39 -47.03 1.44
N ILE A 310 -7.19 -48.27 1.89
CA ILE A 310 -6.17 -48.62 2.90
C ILE A 310 -4.79 -48.27 2.38
N ALA A 311 -4.43 -48.72 1.17
CA ALA A 311 -3.12 -48.49 0.57
C ALA A 311 -2.82 -47.00 0.34
N ASP A 312 -3.84 -46.22 -0.01
CA ASP A 312 -3.70 -44.77 -0.21
C ASP A 312 -3.49 -44.01 1.11
N CYS A 313 -3.94 -44.55 2.25
CA CYS A 313 -4.00 -43.83 3.52
C CYS A 313 -2.98 -44.31 4.57
N ILE A 314 -2.76 -45.62 4.70
CA ILE A 314 -1.93 -46.20 5.77
C ILE A 314 -0.51 -46.43 5.27
N LYS A 315 0.48 -45.89 6.00
CA LYS A 315 1.91 -46.04 5.67
C LYS A 315 2.69 -46.92 6.65
N ASP A 316 2.17 -47.09 7.85
CA ASP A 316 2.87 -47.75 8.97
C ASP A 316 2.59 -49.26 9.06
N ARG A 317 1.72 -49.78 8.18
CA ARG A 317 1.32 -51.20 8.09
C ARG A 317 1.16 -51.58 6.63
N SER A 318 1.47 -52.84 6.27
CA SER A 318 1.17 -53.31 4.91
C SER A 318 -0.35 -53.33 4.69
N PRO A 319 -0.84 -53.00 3.48
CA PRO A 319 -2.26 -53.11 3.15
C PRO A 319 -2.83 -54.51 3.37
N GLU A 320 -2.01 -55.54 3.16
CA GLU A 320 -2.35 -56.95 3.36
C GLU A 320 -2.64 -57.26 4.83
N ASP A 321 -1.73 -56.88 5.73
CA ASP A 321 -1.91 -57.11 7.19
C ASP A 321 -3.08 -56.30 7.75
N ALA A 322 -3.33 -55.10 7.20
CA ALA A 322 -4.44 -54.25 7.61
C ALA A 322 -5.81 -54.83 7.20
N MET A 323 -5.85 -55.61 6.12
CA MET A 323 -7.07 -56.12 5.52
C MET A 323 -7.45 -57.51 6.04
N GLU A 324 -6.49 -58.29 6.55
CA GLU A 324 -6.62 -59.70 6.95
C GLU A 324 -7.91 -60.01 7.73
N SER A 325 -8.19 -59.27 8.82
CA SER A 325 -9.36 -59.50 9.67
C SER A 325 -10.67 -59.32 8.92
N PHE A 326 -10.74 -58.35 8.00
CA PHE A 326 -11.91 -58.10 7.17
C PHE A 326 -12.05 -59.17 6.07
N GLU A 327 -10.95 -59.61 5.45
CA GLU A 327 -10.99 -60.67 4.43
C GLU A 327 -11.51 -61.98 5.01
N LEU A 328 -11.00 -62.34 6.19
CA LEU A 328 -11.37 -63.56 6.88
C LEU A 328 -12.85 -63.59 7.21
N ILE A 329 -13.36 -62.53 7.87
CA ILE A 329 -14.78 -62.48 8.27
C ILE A 329 -15.71 -62.36 7.06
N ALA A 330 -15.34 -61.57 6.05
CA ALA A 330 -16.19 -61.36 4.89
C ALA A 330 -16.32 -62.63 4.03
N THR A 331 -15.22 -63.39 3.88
CA THR A 331 -15.22 -64.66 3.14
C THR A 331 -16.01 -65.74 3.89
N ALA A 332 -15.87 -65.82 5.22
CA ALA A 332 -16.61 -66.77 6.04
C ALA A 332 -18.13 -66.55 5.95
N LEU A 333 -18.58 -65.30 6.08
CA LEU A 333 -20.01 -64.94 5.98
C LEU A 333 -20.61 -65.30 4.62
N VAL A 334 -19.87 -65.05 3.55
CA VAL A 334 -20.31 -65.32 2.16
C VAL A 334 -20.30 -66.82 1.82
N ALA A 335 -19.49 -67.60 2.54
CA ALA A 335 -19.50 -69.06 2.50
C ALA A 335 -20.64 -69.68 3.35
N GLY A 336 -21.48 -68.86 3.99
CA GLY A 336 -22.63 -69.29 4.78
C GLY A 336 -22.32 -69.56 6.26
N ALA A 337 -21.12 -69.23 6.74
CA ALA A 337 -20.84 -69.28 8.17
C ALA A 337 -21.50 -68.08 8.87
N ILE A 338 -22.17 -68.32 10.00
CA ILE A 338 -22.78 -67.27 10.84
C ILE A 338 -22.07 -67.28 12.19
N PRO A 339 -20.97 -66.53 12.33
CA PRO A 339 -20.24 -66.44 13.59
C PRO A 339 -21.09 -65.71 14.65
N GLU A 340 -20.74 -65.96 15.91
CA GLU A 340 -21.32 -65.23 17.05
C GLU A 340 -21.14 -63.72 16.84
N SER A 341 -22.18 -62.97 17.15
CA SER A 341 -22.23 -61.53 16.98
C SER A 341 -22.73 -60.86 18.25
N GLU A 342 -22.25 -59.64 18.45
CA GLU A 342 -22.69 -58.77 19.52
C GLU A 342 -23.18 -57.45 18.94
N LYS A 343 -24.03 -56.74 19.69
CA LYS A 343 -24.45 -55.40 19.28
C LYS A 343 -23.26 -54.46 19.31
N PHE A 344 -23.02 -53.78 18.18
CA PHE A 344 -21.96 -52.79 18.08
C PHE A 344 -22.17 -51.66 19.09
N ILE A 345 -21.19 -51.47 19.98
CA ILE A 345 -21.19 -50.43 21.00
C ILE A 345 -20.79 -49.10 20.34
N PRO A 346 -21.61 -48.04 20.44
CA PRO A 346 -21.28 -46.73 19.87
C PRO A 346 -19.93 -46.23 20.38
N LEU A 347 -19.13 -45.70 19.47
CA LEU A 347 -17.85 -45.08 19.79
C LEU A 347 -18.11 -43.80 20.59
N ALA A 348 -17.48 -43.71 21.77
CA ALA A 348 -17.46 -42.49 22.55
C ALA A 348 -16.51 -41.48 21.89
N LEU A 349 -17.01 -40.26 21.68
CA LEU A 349 -16.14 -39.11 21.49
C LEU A 349 -15.51 -38.80 22.86
N GLU A 350 -14.22 -39.06 23.00
CA GLU A 350 -13.44 -38.39 24.04
C GLU A 350 -13.48 -36.90 23.70
N SER A 351 -14.47 -36.21 24.26
CA SER A 351 -14.47 -34.77 24.27
C SER A 351 -13.32 -34.36 25.19
N LYS A 352 -12.12 -34.27 24.63
CA LYS A 352 -11.19 -33.24 25.08
C LYS A 352 -11.83 -31.92 24.67
N VAL A 353 -12.89 -31.53 25.39
CA VAL A 353 -13.03 -30.15 25.78
C VAL A 353 -11.71 -29.87 26.46
N VAL A 354 -10.76 -29.33 25.68
CA VAL A 354 -9.76 -28.50 26.29
C VAL A 354 -10.62 -27.48 26.98
N ASP A 355 -10.69 -27.55 28.31
CA ASP A 355 -11.01 -26.41 29.14
C ASP A 355 -10.03 -25.33 28.70
N VAL A 356 -10.41 -24.63 27.63
CA VAL A 356 -10.04 -23.25 27.42
C VAL A 356 -10.50 -22.66 28.72
N TYR A 357 -9.54 -22.25 29.56
CA TYR A 357 -9.82 -21.44 30.70
C TYR A 357 -10.68 -20.28 30.19
N GLU A 358 -12.01 -20.41 30.32
CA GLU A 358 -12.96 -19.33 30.21
C GLU A 358 -12.65 -18.46 31.42
N ARG A 359 -11.63 -17.63 31.27
CA ARG A 359 -11.59 -16.40 32.02
C ARG A 359 -12.75 -15.60 31.44
N LYS A 360 -13.93 -15.71 32.07
CA LYS A 360 -15.11 -14.90 31.75
C LYS A 360 -14.66 -13.47 31.48
N VAL A 361 -14.55 -13.13 30.21
CA VAL A 361 -14.40 -11.75 29.79
C VAL A 361 -15.82 -11.26 29.66
N THR A 362 -16.23 -10.40 30.56
CA THR A 362 -17.51 -9.70 30.48
C THR A 362 -17.53 -8.93 29.16
N ALA A 363 -18.25 -9.46 28.17
CA ALA A 363 -18.44 -8.82 26.89
C ALA A 363 -19.24 -7.54 27.08
N SER A 364 -18.66 -6.41 26.67
CA SER A 364 -19.41 -5.17 26.46
C SER A 364 -19.37 -4.83 24.96
N GLY A 365 -20.52 -4.95 24.30
CA GLY A 365 -20.80 -4.33 23.00
C GLY A 365 -20.22 -5.05 21.79
N VAL A 366 -21.12 -5.55 20.93
CA VAL A 366 -20.78 -5.95 19.56
C VAL A 366 -20.19 -4.74 18.83
N CYS A 367 -18.92 -4.82 18.46
CA CYS A 367 -18.24 -3.74 17.76
C CYS A 367 -18.14 -4.09 16.26
N ASN A 368 -18.86 -3.35 15.41
CA ASN A 368 -18.88 -3.57 13.95
C ASN A 368 -17.49 -3.45 13.30
N SER A 369 -16.53 -2.81 13.96
CA SER A 369 -15.18 -2.57 13.42
C SER A 369 -14.33 -3.83 13.19
N LEU A 370 -14.61 -4.97 13.85
CA LEU A 370 -13.89 -6.23 13.55
C LEU A 370 -14.37 -6.90 12.26
N SER A 371 -15.59 -6.61 11.82
CA SER A 371 -16.14 -7.21 10.60
C SER A 371 -15.41 -6.73 9.35
N GLU A 372 -14.86 -5.51 9.39
CA GLU A 372 -14.12 -4.84 8.30
C GLU A 372 -12.65 -5.30 8.14
N LEU A 373 -12.12 -6.06 9.10
CA LEU A 373 -10.75 -6.58 9.06
C LEU A 373 -10.63 -7.73 8.08
N ASP A 374 -9.69 -7.63 7.14
CA ASP A 374 -9.39 -8.65 6.17
C ASP A 374 -8.06 -9.37 6.47
N VAL A 375 -7.92 -10.59 5.96
CA VAL A 375 -6.65 -11.33 6.07
C VAL A 375 -5.56 -10.52 5.37
N GLY A 376 -4.52 -10.19 6.11
CA GLY A 376 -3.43 -9.34 5.65
C GLY A 376 -3.38 -7.97 6.33
N ASP A 377 -4.47 -7.54 6.97
CA ASP A 377 -4.53 -6.27 7.70
C ASP A 377 -3.66 -6.30 8.96
N TRP A 378 -3.16 -5.13 9.35
CA TRP A 378 -2.33 -4.95 10.53
C TRP A 378 -3.14 -4.41 11.70
N VAL A 379 -2.88 -4.95 12.89
CA VAL A 379 -3.46 -4.50 14.15
C VAL A 379 -2.35 -4.31 15.17
N ARG A 380 -2.52 -3.34 16.05
CA ARG A 380 -1.64 -3.12 17.20
C ARG A 380 -2.19 -3.90 18.37
N ILE A 381 -1.36 -4.78 18.96
CA ILE A 381 -1.71 -5.58 20.13
C ILE A 381 -0.73 -5.26 21.25
N VAL A 382 -1.28 -4.95 22.43
CA VAL A 382 -0.50 -4.85 23.67
C VAL A 382 -0.36 -6.25 24.24
N THR A 383 0.88 -6.75 24.32
CA THR A 383 1.16 -8.09 24.82
C THR A 383 1.02 -8.18 26.34
N ALA A 384 1.02 -9.40 26.88
CA ALA A 384 1.01 -9.63 28.33
C ALA A 384 2.20 -8.98 29.06
N ARG A 385 3.32 -8.75 28.35
CA ARG A 385 4.52 -8.05 28.87
C ARG A 385 4.38 -6.52 28.81
N LYS A 386 3.21 -6.00 28.44
CA LYS A 386 2.96 -4.57 28.17
C LYS A 386 3.80 -4.00 27.03
N THR A 387 4.33 -4.84 26.15
CA THR A 387 4.99 -4.40 24.91
C THR A 387 3.94 -4.20 23.82
N ILE A 388 4.24 -3.33 22.86
CA ILE A 388 3.37 -3.04 21.73
C ILE A 388 3.89 -3.77 20.50
N GLU A 389 3.05 -4.58 19.85
CA GLU A 389 3.39 -5.31 18.64
C GLU A 389 2.43 -4.92 17.51
N ALA A 390 2.96 -4.62 16.33
CA ALA A 390 2.16 -4.61 15.11
C ALA A 390 2.06 -6.06 14.61
N CYS A 391 0.83 -6.57 14.54
CA CYS A 391 0.56 -7.93 14.15
C CYS A 391 -0.32 -7.97 12.90
N ARG A 392 0.02 -8.85 11.97
CA ARG A 392 -0.73 -9.10 10.74
C ARG A 392 -1.75 -10.21 10.95
N LEU A 393 -3.00 -9.97 10.59
CA LEU A 393 -4.06 -10.99 10.59
C LEU A 393 -3.74 -12.04 9.51
N THR A 394 -3.44 -13.26 9.94
CA THR A 394 -2.97 -14.35 9.08
C THR A 394 -4.07 -15.36 8.81
N VAL A 395 -4.86 -15.68 9.82
CA VAL A 395 -6.01 -16.58 9.72
C VAL A 395 -7.20 -15.90 10.37
N LYS A 396 -8.23 -15.64 9.58
CA LYS A 396 -9.57 -15.24 10.03
C LYS A 396 -10.43 -16.49 10.01
N SER A 397 -10.96 -16.88 11.16
CA SER A 397 -11.81 -18.07 11.28
C SER A 397 -13.25 -17.68 11.59
N ASP A 398 -14.20 -18.47 11.12
CA ASP A 398 -15.62 -18.23 11.36
C ASP A 398 -16.07 -18.89 12.68
N GLY A 399 -17.11 -18.32 13.31
CA GLY A 399 -17.64 -18.78 14.60
C GLY A 399 -16.67 -18.56 15.76
N ASP A 400 -16.58 -19.53 16.66
CA ASP A 400 -15.75 -19.46 17.89
C ASP A 400 -14.29 -19.84 17.65
N ALA A 401 -13.94 -20.20 16.41
CA ALA A 401 -12.57 -20.57 16.06
C ALA A 401 -11.65 -19.35 16.18
N PRO A 402 -10.47 -19.49 16.81
CA PRO A 402 -9.60 -18.37 17.10
C PRO A 402 -8.86 -17.88 15.86
N TRP A 403 -8.78 -16.56 15.72
CA TRP A 403 -7.99 -15.85 14.72
C TRP A 403 -6.52 -15.85 15.10
N ILE A 404 -5.65 -15.77 14.10
CA ILE A 404 -4.21 -15.91 14.28
C ILE A 404 -3.48 -14.69 13.73
N PHE A 405 -2.60 -14.16 14.58
CA PHE A 405 -1.82 -12.96 14.30
C PHE A 405 -0.33 -13.28 14.41
N ILE A 406 0.44 -12.81 13.42
CA ILE A 406 1.90 -12.91 13.40
C ILE A 406 2.53 -11.52 13.47
N ASN A 407 3.71 -11.39 14.08
CA ASN A 407 4.47 -10.14 14.01
C ASN A 407 5.24 -10.01 12.68
N GLN A 408 6.01 -8.94 12.56
CA GLN A 408 6.84 -8.63 11.39
C GLN A 408 7.97 -9.65 11.14
N SER A 409 8.40 -10.40 12.16
CA SER A 409 9.36 -11.50 11.98
C SER A 409 8.69 -12.81 11.53
N GLY A 410 7.35 -12.89 11.58
CA GLY A 410 6.54 -14.06 11.23
C GLY A 410 6.26 -15.00 12.41
N GLN A 411 6.60 -14.59 13.64
CA GLN A 411 6.28 -15.33 14.85
C GLN A 411 4.81 -15.13 15.22
N LYS A 412 4.15 -16.19 15.69
CA LYS A 412 2.76 -16.15 16.16
C LYS A 412 2.69 -15.46 17.53
N ILE A 413 2.12 -14.26 17.57
CA ILE A 413 1.98 -13.46 18.79
C ILE A 413 0.66 -13.73 19.49
N ALA A 414 -0.43 -13.87 18.73
CA ALA A 414 -1.76 -14.04 19.30
C ALA A 414 -2.57 -15.13 18.57
N LYS A 415 -3.34 -15.88 19.36
CA LYS A 415 -4.40 -16.78 18.95
C LYS A 415 -5.62 -16.42 19.79
N LYS A 416 -6.61 -15.74 19.21
CA LYS A 416 -7.70 -15.10 19.95
C LYS A 416 -9.06 -15.32 19.30
N THR A 417 -10.08 -15.64 20.09
CA THR A 417 -11.47 -15.72 19.58
C THR A 417 -12.00 -14.33 19.24
N ARG A 418 -13.11 -14.26 18.50
CA ARG A 418 -13.76 -12.98 18.19
C ARG A 418 -14.10 -12.20 19.45
N GLU A 419 -14.67 -12.85 20.46
CA GLU A 419 -15.04 -12.23 21.74
C GLU A 419 -13.83 -11.64 22.48
N GLU A 420 -12.70 -12.35 22.50
CA GLU A 420 -11.47 -11.84 23.11
C GLU A 420 -10.92 -10.61 22.35
N LEU A 421 -11.09 -10.56 21.04
CA LEU A 421 -10.69 -9.41 20.21
C LEU A 421 -11.60 -8.20 20.45
N GLU A 422 -12.92 -8.42 20.58
CA GLU A 422 -13.89 -7.37 20.89
C GLU A 422 -13.62 -6.77 22.28
N ALA A 423 -13.36 -7.63 23.26
CA ALA A 423 -12.91 -7.18 24.58
C ALA A 423 -11.60 -6.40 24.51
N GLY A 424 -10.64 -6.87 23.70
CA GLY A 424 -9.37 -6.18 23.50
C GLY A 424 -9.52 -4.77 22.92
N LEU A 425 -10.44 -4.58 21.96
CA LEU A 425 -10.80 -3.27 21.42
C LEU A 425 -11.40 -2.35 22.51
N SER A 426 -12.35 -2.86 23.28
CA SER A 426 -13.01 -2.08 24.35
C SER A 426 -12.03 -1.65 25.44
N GLN A 427 -11.04 -2.48 25.76
CA GLN A 427 -10.01 -2.22 26.76
C GLN A 427 -8.82 -1.43 26.20
N GLY A 428 -8.79 -1.16 24.90
CA GLY A 428 -7.68 -0.47 24.22
C GLY A 428 -6.38 -1.27 24.14
N THR A 429 -6.41 -2.58 24.42
CA THR A 429 -5.28 -3.50 24.25
C THR A 429 -5.13 -3.97 22.80
N LEU A 430 -6.20 -3.87 22.00
CA LEU A 430 -6.17 -3.99 20.55
C LEU A 430 -6.55 -2.66 19.92
N LYS A 431 -5.79 -2.21 18.93
CA LYS A 431 -6.14 -1.06 18.09
C LYS A 431 -5.94 -1.43 16.62
N LEU A 432 -6.89 -1.06 15.78
CA LEU A 432 -6.74 -1.19 14.33
C LEU A 432 -5.63 -0.24 13.89
N ILE A 433 -4.67 -0.73 13.09
CA ILE A 433 -3.81 0.16 12.31
C ILE A 433 -4.65 0.44 11.06
N GLY A 434 -4.91 1.72 10.76
CA GLY A 434 -5.75 2.09 9.62
C GLY A 434 -5.28 1.40 8.33
N LYS A 435 -6.19 1.17 7.38
CA LYS A 435 -5.86 0.54 6.08
C LYS A 435 -4.85 1.37 5.26
N GLY A 436 -4.61 2.62 5.64
CA GLY A 436 -3.63 3.53 5.04
C GLY A 436 -2.27 3.52 5.74
N LEU A 437 -1.23 3.80 4.96
CA LEU A 437 0.07 4.12 5.52
C LEU A 437 -0.02 5.50 6.21
N TRP A 438 0.64 5.66 7.36
CA TRP A 438 0.39 6.78 8.28
C TRP A 438 0.48 8.18 7.62
N VAL A 439 1.47 8.40 6.75
CA VAL A 439 1.64 9.68 6.02
C VAL A 439 0.50 9.92 5.05
N ASP A 440 -0.05 8.86 4.46
CA ASP A 440 -1.14 8.97 3.48
C ASP A 440 -2.43 9.42 4.15
N ASP A 441 -2.76 8.78 5.27
CA ASP A 441 -3.93 9.10 6.11
C ASP A 441 -3.85 10.55 6.60
N PHE A 442 -2.69 10.97 7.11
CA PHE A 442 -2.47 12.35 7.55
C PHE A 442 -2.66 13.36 6.42
N LEU A 443 -2.01 13.16 5.26
CA LEU A 443 -2.06 14.12 4.17
C LEU A 443 -3.47 14.25 3.59
N GLU A 444 -4.21 13.14 3.50
CA GLU A 444 -5.60 13.16 3.05
C GLU A 444 -6.49 14.03 3.97
N HIS A 445 -6.38 13.84 5.29
CA HIS A 445 -7.11 14.65 6.27
C HIS A 445 -6.63 16.10 6.29
N ALA A 446 -5.33 16.34 6.34
CA ALA A 446 -4.76 17.69 6.44
C ALA A 446 -5.12 18.55 5.23
N PHE A 447 -5.05 18.00 4.01
CA PHE A 447 -5.47 18.75 2.82
C PHE A 447 -6.98 18.93 2.73
N TYR A 448 -7.77 18.00 3.26
CA TYR A 448 -9.21 18.19 3.39
C TYR A 448 -9.55 19.35 4.31
N ASP A 449 -8.99 19.35 5.51
CA ASP A 449 -9.19 20.43 6.48
C ASP A 449 -8.73 21.78 5.90
N LEU A 450 -7.58 21.82 5.22
CA LEU A 450 -7.09 23.03 4.55
C LEU A 450 -7.99 23.50 3.42
N SER A 451 -8.64 22.59 2.68
CA SER A 451 -9.55 22.95 1.59
C SER A 451 -10.83 23.63 2.08
N LEU A 452 -11.23 23.36 3.34
CA LEU A 452 -12.39 23.98 3.97
C LEU A 452 -12.11 25.40 4.50
N ILE A 453 -10.83 25.77 4.66
CA ILE A 453 -10.43 27.09 5.15
C ILE A 453 -10.63 28.13 4.03
N LEU A 454 -11.46 29.14 4.31
CA LEU A 454 -11.68 30.27 3.42
C LEU A 454 -10.38 31.04 3.20
N LYS A 455 -10.14 31.48 1.97
CA LYS A 455 -8.96 32.28 1.60
C LYS A 455 -9.08 33.67 2.23
N GLU A 456 -8.55 33.85 3.43
CA GLU A 456 -8.43 35.17 4.03
C GLU A 456 -7.37 35.99 3.28
N PRO A 457 -7.61 37.30 3.03
CA PRO A 457 -6.61 38.17 2.42
C PRO A 457 -5.46 38.41 3.42
N LEU A 458 -4.44 37.55 3.36
CA LEU A 458 -3.21 37.70 4.11
C LEU A 458 -2.48 38.99 3.69
N PRO A 459 -1.88 39.74 4.62
CA PRO A 459 -1.29 41.05 4.35
C PRO A 459 -0.27 40.95 3.21
N LYS A 460 -0.50 41.73 2.14
CA LYS A 460 0.51 42.00 1.12
C LYS A 460 1.49 43.00 1.73
N LYS A 461 2.65 42.53 2.19
CA LYS A 461 3.77 43.45 2.39
C LYS A 461 4.46 43.54 1.04
N GLU A 462 4.32 44.70 0.39
CA GLU A 462 5.04 45.02 -0.83
C GLU A 462 6.53 44.80 -0.56
N VAL A 463 7.12 43.86 -1.29
CA VAL A 463 8.56 43.81 -1.47
C VAL A 463 8.84 45.03 -2.33
N GLU A 464 9.39 46.10 -1.75
CA GLU A 464 10.05 47.12 -2.57
C GLU A 464 11.08 46.37 -3.41
N PRO A 465 11.01 46.46 -4.76
CA PRO A 465 11.97 45.76 -5.59
C PRO A 465 13.36 46.21 -5.18
N GLU A 466 14.23 45.25 -4.90
CA GLU A 466 15.67 45.49 -4.86
C GLU A 466 15.99 46.31 -6.11
N ARG A 467 16.49 47.54 -5.90
CA ARG A 467 17.01 48.33 -7.00
C ARG A 467 18.09 47.48 -7.66
N GLU A 468 17.81 47.03 -8.87
CA GLU A 468 18.83 46.56 -9.80
C GLU A 468 19.89 47.68 -9.84
N GLU A 469 21.05 47.44 -9.23
CA GLU A 469 22.27 48.18 -9.54
C GLU A 469 22.74 47.71 -10.94
N GLU A 470 21.96 48.04 -11.96
CA GLU A 470 22.46 48.20 -13.32
C GLU A 470 22.57 49.70 -13.59
N ASP A 471 23.68 50.08 -14.22
CA ASP A 471 24.10 51.44 -14.60
C ASP A 471 24.71 52.37 -13.53
N THR A 472 25.93 52.01 -13.11
CA THR A 472 26.98 53.02 -12.85
C THR A 472 28.28 52.68 -13.60
N ALA A 473 28.24 52.70 -14.94
CA ALA A 473 29.47 52.71 -15.76
C ALA A 473 29.45 53.65 -16.98
N GLU A 474 28.34 54.32 -17.32
CA GLU A 474 28.27 55.12 -18.56
C GLU A 474 28.00 56.64 -18.41
N VAL A 475 28.08 57.22 -17.20
CA VAL A 475 27.84 58.68 -17.02
C VAL A 475 29.06 59.47 -16.54
N ILE A 476 30.23 58.85 -16.34
CA ILE A 476 31.46 59.58 -15.88
C ILE A 476 32.55 59.72 -16.97
N LEU A 477 32.28 59.33 -18.23
CA LEU A 477 33.26 59.44 -19.33
C LEU A 477 32.88 60.45 -20.43
N LYS A 478 32.13 61.51 -20.10
CA LYS A 478 31.82 62.59 -21.06
C LYS A 478 32.13 64.01 -20.62
N ASP A 479 32.74 64.21 -19.45
CA ASP A 479 32.99 65.55 -18.92
C ASP A 479 34.46 65.84 -18.55
N ARG A 480 35.39 64.98 -18.96
CA ARG A 480 36.83 65.25 -18.87
C ARG A 480 37.55 64.64 -20.06
N LEU A 481 37.73 65.44 -21.11
CA LEU A 481 38.89 65.45 -22.03
C LEU A 481 38.60 66.45 -23.16
N LEU A 482 38.55 67.73 -22.80
CA LEU A 482 38.87 68.85 -23.66
C LEU A 482 40.01 69.61 -23.00
N SER A 483 41.24 69.15 -23.18
CA SER A 483 42.46 69.96 -23.13
C SER A 483 43.68 69.09 -23.39
N ASP A 484 44.50 69.59 -24.31
CA ASP A 484 45.93 69.35 -24.49
C ASP A 484 46.36 68.24 -25.48
N SER A 485 46.58 68.75 -26.69
CA SER A 485 47.65 68.47 -27.65
C SER A 485 49.00 68.06 -27.03
N ASP A 486 49.68 67.07 -27.59
CA ASP A 486 50.80 67.28 -28.53
C ASP A 486 51.59 65.99 -28.87
N GLU A 487 52.06 65.97 -30.12
CA GLU A 487 53.29 65.37 -30.67
C GLU A 487 53.51 63.84 -30.79
N ALA A 488 53.38 63.39 -32.05
CA ALA A 488 54.43 62.85 -32.94
C ALA A 488 55.10 61.45 -32.75
N GLN A 489 55.10 60.71 -33.88
CA GLN A 489 56.07 59.70 -34.37
C GLN A 489 56.09 58.34 -33.63
N GLU A 490 56.23 57.16 -34.26
CA GLU A 490 56.92 56.74 -35.48
C GLU A 490 56.45 55.31 -35.90
N GLU A 491 56.36 55.07 -37.23
CA GLU A 491 56.78 53.89 -38.02
C GLU A 491 56.36 52.44 -37.63
N ASN A 492 55.60 51.75 -38.50
CA ASN A 492 56.02 50.73 -39.52
C ASN A 492 56.46 49.38 -38.88
N ASP A 493 56.26 48.18 -39.39
CA ASP A 493 55.62 47.55 -40.56
C ASP A 493 55.84 46.04 -40.26
N ASP A 494 54.88 45.14 -40.50
CA ASP A 494 55.16 43.93 -41.28
C ASP A 494 53.93 43.01 -41.45
N ALA A 495 53.83 42.51 -42.67
CA ALA A 495 52.74 41.74 -43.22
C ALA A 495 52.86 40.23 -42.92
N GLN A 496 51.71 39.53 -42.85
CA GLN A 496 51.36 38.42 -43.75
C GLN A 496 49.99 37.80 -43.40
N VAL A 497 49.08 37.94 -44.35
CA VAL A 497 47.89 37.10 -44.65
C VAL A 497 48.34 36.24 -45.87
N PRO A 498 47.76 35.09 -46.29
CA PRO A 498 46.33 34.74 -46.24
C PRO A 498 46.10 33.20 -46.08
N ASP A 499 44.96 32.55 -46.28
CA ASP A 499 43.68 32.84 -46.92
C ASP A 499 42.69 31.69 -46.56
N MET A 500 41.44 31.91 -46.95
CA MET A 500 40.41 30.97 -47.36
C MET A 500 39.26 30.60 -46.40
N VAL A 501 37.97 30.74 -46.77
CA VAL A 501 37.22 31.56 -47.76
C VAL A 501 35.72 31.16 -47.65
N LYS A 502 34.85 32.10 -48.02
CA LYS A 502 33.36 32.08 -48.25
C LYS A 502 32.49 32.34 -47.01
N GLY A 503 31.58 33.31 -47.02
CA GLY A 503 31.12 34.22 -48.07
C GLY A 503 29.75 34.79 -47.68
N SER A 504 29.70 36.11 -47.51
CA SER A 504 28.55 37.01 -47.32
C SER A 504 27.37 36.73 -48.27
N ALA A 505 26.11 36.80 -47.84
CA ALA A 505 25.29 37.97 -47.47
C ALA A 505 24.93 38.89 -48.67
N ALA A 506 23.65 39.29 -48.72
CA ALA A 506 23.05 40.53 -49.27
C ALA A 506 21.68 40.23 -49.93
N LEU A 507 20.54 40.70 -49.40
CA LEU A 507 19.94 42.04 -49.37
C LEU A 507 18.95 42.30 -50.54
N ILE A 508 17.69 42.55 -50.14
CA ILE A 508 16.74 43.60 -50.58
C ILE A 508 16.24 43.60 -52.05
N LEU A 509 14.91 43.50 -52.23
CA LEU A 509 14.00 44.51 -52.85
C LEU A 509 12.57 43.95 -53.05
N LYS A 510 11.56 44.68 -52.52
CA LYS A 510 10.10 44.65 -52.89
C LYS A 510 9.89 45.47 -54.21
N PRO A 511 8.69 45.68 -54.85
CA PRO A 511 7.28 45.65 -54.34
C PRO A 511 6.11 45.33 -55.35
N GLN A 512 4.85 45.51 -54.87
CA GLN A 512 3.54 45.78 -55.56
C GLN A 512 2.81 44.63 -56.30
N ASP A 513 1.49 44.59 -56.52
CA ASP A 513 0.19 45.07 -55.98
C ASP A 513 -0.86 44.29 -56.84
N ASP A 514 -2.06 43.96 -56.34
CA ASP A 514 -3.35 43.98 -57.09
C ASP A 514 -4.53 43.27 -56.37
N LYS A 515 -5.56 44.11 -56.11
CA LYS A 515 -7.04 43.99 -56.06
C LYS A 515 -7.71 42.66 -56.50
N GLU A 516 -8.97 42.29 -56.22
CA GLU A 516 -10.18 42.73 -55.48
C GLU A 516 -11.15 41.54 -55.64
N ASP A 517 -11.93 41.14 -54.62
CA ASP A 517 -13.38 40.95 -54.77
C ASP A 517 -14.08 40.68 -53.42
N ARG A 518 -15.25 41.29 -53.25
CA ARG A 518 -16.02 41.42 -51.99
C ARG A 518 -17.50 41.05 -52.20
N LEU A 519 -18.07 40.38 -51.18
CA LEU A 519 -19.45 40.50 -50.60
C LEU A 519 -20.65 39.80 -51.30
N PRO A 520 -21.82 39.60 -50.62
CA PRO A 520 -22.31 40.12 -49.31
C PRO A 520 -22.82 39.04 -48.29
N GLU A 521 -22.83 39.18 -46.96
CA GLU A 521 -23.48 40.11 -45.98
C GLU A 521 -24.98 39.83 -45.70
N VAL A 522 -25.37 39.49 -44.44
CA VAL A 522 -26.54 40.02 -43.65
C VAL A 522 -26.48 39.60 -42.15
N VAL A 523 -26.13 40.59 -41.30
CA VAL A 523 -26.69 41.13 -40.01
C VAL A 523 -27.26 40.27 -38.84
N GLU A 524 -26.93 40.76 -37.63
CA GLU A 524 -27.57 40.71 -36.29
C GLU A 524 -26.90 39.76 -35.27
N GLY A 525 -26.45 40.15 -34.08
CA GLY A 525 -26.50 41.40 -33.32
C GLY A 525 -25.62 41.27 -32.06
N ARG A 526 -25.14 42.41 -31.56
CA ARG A 526 -24.27 42.53 -30.37
C ARG A 526 -24.96 42.04 -29.09
N LEU A 527 -24.24 41.28 -28.28
CA LEU A 527 -24.28 41.33 -26.81
C LEU A 527 -22.85 41.13 -26.30
N SER A 528 -22.24 42.25 -25.95
CA SER A 528 -20.99 42.33 -25.18
C SER A 528 -21.30 41.98 -23.72
N VAL A 529 -20.83 40.83 -23.27
CA VAL A 529 -20.56 40.57 -21.85
C VAL A 529 -19.04 40.64 -21.72
N GLU A 530 -18.58 41.65 -20.98
CA GLU A 530 -17.20 41.73 -20.50
C GLU A 530 -17.01 40.53 -19.57
N GLU A 531 -16.41 39.45 -20.07
CA GLU A 531 -15.80 38.44 -19.21
C GLU A 531 -14.49 39.05 -18.71
N ASP A 532 -14.46 39.37 -17.41
CA ASP A 532 -13.23 39.55 -16.65
C ASP A 532 -12.30 38.38 -16.95
N SER A 533 -11.37 38.59 -17.87
CA SER A 533 -10.30 37.64 -18.13
C SER A 533 -9.39 37.66 -16.91
N GLU A 534 -9.63 36.76 -15.96
CA GLU A 534 -8.60 36.36 -15.01
C GLU A 534 -7.31 36.09 -15.82
N PRO A 535 -6.15 36.61 -15.38
CA PRO A 535 -4.91 36.35 -16.11
C PRO A 535 -4.75 34.84 -16.22
N VAL A 536 -4.53 34.34 -17.44
CA VAL A 536 -4.11 32.96 -17.68
C VAL A 536 -2.72 32.82 -17.05
N VAL A 537 -2.68 32.54 -15.74
CA VAL A 537 -1.43 32.39 -14.99
C VAL A 537 -0.82 31.07 -15.40
N GLU A 538 0.24 31.15 -16.20
CA GLU A 538 1.09 30.00 -16.55
C GLU A 538 1.65 29.34 -15.27
N PRO A 539 1.68 28.00 -15.21
CA PRO A 539 2.19 27.30 -14.04
C PRO A 539 3.69 27.57 -13.86
N SER A 540 4.13 27.67 -12.61
CA SER A 540 5.54 27.90 -12.31
C SER A 540 6.42 26.72 -12.74
N GLU A 541 7.71 26.95 -12.95
CA GLU A 541 8.65 25.89 -13.32
C GLU A 541 8.68 24.77 -12.26
N GLU A 542 8.46 25.12 -10.99
CA GLU A 542 8.41 24.18 -9.87
C GLU A 542 7.16 23.29 -9.93
N GLU A 543 6.00 23.86 -10.26
CA GLU A 543 4.74 23.13 -10.44
C GLU A 543 4.84 22.15 -11.61
N LEU A 544 5.47 22.58 -12.72
CA LEU A 544 5.73 21.74 -13.88
C LEU A 544 6.69 20.60 -13.54
N GLN A 545 7.77 20.86 -12.81
CA GLN A 545 8.73 19.82 -12.43
C GLN A 545 8.11 18.78 -11.49
N ALA A 546 7.33 19.23 -10.49
CA ALA A 546 6.61 18.35 -9.58
C ALA A 546 5.58 17.48 -10.33
N SER A 547 4.84 18.08 -11.27
CA SER A 547 3.87 17.39 -12.11
C SER A 547 4.52 16.38 -13.05
N ALA A 548 5.72 16.69 -13.58
CA ALA A 548 6.50 15.77 -14.39
C ALA A 548 7.00 14.55 -13.60
N ARG A 549 7.38 14.72 -12.34
CA ARG A 549 7.76 13.62 -11.44
C ARG A 549 6.55 12.74 -11.10
N ALA A 550 5.41 13.34 -10.76
CA ALA A 550 4.18 12.59 -10.50
C ALA A 550 3.69 11.79 -11.73
N LEU A 551 3.87 12.34 -12.95
CA LEU A 551 3.56 11.62 -14.18
C LEU A 551 4.47 10.40 -14.40
N ASN A 552 5.76 10.48 -14.05
CA ASN A 552 6.65 9.32 -14.14
C ASN A 552 6.21 8.17 -13.24
N ASP A 553 5.51 8.48 -12.16
CA ASP A 553 4.96 7.49 -11.25
C ASP A 553 3.67 6.86 -11.76
N LEU A 554 2.97 7.43 -12.74
CA LEU A 554 1.69 6.91 -13.25
C LEU A 554 1.92 5.71 -14.18
N GLN A 555 1.38 4.54 -13.81
CA GLN A 555 1.46 3.31 -14.62
C GLN A 555 0.15 3.02 -15.34
N VAL A 556 0.24 2.21 -16.40
CA VAL A 556 -0.93 1.61 -17.04
C VAL A 556 -1.81 0.94 -15.97
N GLY A 557 -3.08 1.31 -15.97
CA GLY A 557 -4.03 0.91 -14.95
C GLY A 557 -4.44 2.04 -13.99
N GLY A 558 -3.68 3.14 -13.94
CA GLY A 558 -3.95 4.27 -13.05
C GLY A 558 -5.18 5.07 -13.46
N TRP A 559 -5.79 5.74 -12.50
CA TRP A 559 -6.97 6.56 -12.70
C TRP A 559 -6.62 8.04 -12.53
N ILE A 560 -7.06 8.82 -13.50
CA ILE A 560 -7.06 10.28 -13.45
C ILE A 560 -8.51 10.76 -13.37
N VAL A 561 -8.69 11.97 -12.85
CA VAL A 561 -9.97 12.65 -12.90
C VAL A 561 -9.78 14.04 -13.46
N LEU A 562 -10.66 14.36 -14.41
CA LEU A 562 -10.72 15.66 -15.07
C LEU A 562 -11.65 16.58 -14.27
N VAL A 563 -11.26 17.84 -14.13
CA VAL A 563 -12.12 18.90 -13.62
C VAL A 563 -13.25 19.18 -14.64
N PRO A 564 -14.51 19.39 -14.20
CA PRO A 564 -15.61 19.76 -15.10
C PRO A 564 -15.28 21.01 -15.93
N GLY A 565 -15.67 21.02 -17.21
CA GLY A 565 -15.39 22.13 -18.14
C GLY A 565 -14.05 22.05 -18.88
N VAL A 566 -13.13 21.16 -18.49
CA VAL A 566 -11.84 20.97 -19.17
C VAL A 566 -11.85 19.70 -20.03
N PHE A 567 -11.11 19.67 -21.13
CA PHE A 567 -10.97 18.51 -22.04
C PHE A 567 -12.29 17.96 -22.61
N GLY A 568 -13.30 18.82 -22.80
CA GLY A 568 -14.60 18.43 -23.36
C GLY A 568 -15.53 17.71 -22.37
N VAL A 569 -15.25 17.84 -21.07
CA VAL A 569 -16.10 17.30 -20.00
C VAL A 569 -17.28 18.23 -19.72
N SER A 570 -18.47 17.67 -19.56
CA SER A 570 -19.68 18.42 -19.19
C SER A 570 -19.49 19.18 -17.87
N LEU A 571 -20.01 20.42 -17.80
CA LEU A 571 -19.96 21.28 -16.61
C LEU A 571 -20.57 20.63 -15.34
N ASP A 572 -21.45 19.63 -15.51
CA ASP A 572 -22.22 19.02 -14.42
C ASP A 572 -21.63 17.71 -13.85
N ALA A 573 -20.57 17.16 -14.43
CA ALA A 573 -20.07 15.85 -14.00
C ALA A 573 -18.57 15.66 -14.19
N GLU A 574 -17.92 15.16 -13.14
CA GLU A 574 -16.50 14.79 -13.17
C GLU A 574 -16.29 13.49 -13.96
N VAL A 575 -15.29 13.47 -14.84
CA VAL A 575 -14.98 12.28 -15.65
C VAL A 575 -13.73 11.60 -15.13
N ARG A 576 -13.92 10.37 -14.64
CA ARG A 576 -12.82 9.48 -14.24
C ARG A 576 -12.36 8.66 -15.44
N LEU A 577 -11.07 8.71 -15.75
CA LEU A 577 -10.48 7.93 -16.84
C LEU A 577 -9.34 7.06 -16.35
N LYS A 578 -9.22 5.87 -16.93
CA LYS A 578 -8.14 4.92 -16.65
C LYS A 578 -7.07 5.01 -17.73
N LEU A 579 -5.80 5.11 -17.35
CA LEU A 579 -4.66 5.00 -18.25
C LEU A 579 -4.59 3.58 -18.82
N ALA A 580 -4.88 3.43 -20.10
CA ALA A 580 -4.91 2.12 -20.76
C ALA A 580 -3.56 1.77 -21.39
N VAL A 581 -2.90 2.75 -22.02
CA VAL A 581 -1.67 2.51 -22.78
C VAL A 581 -0.77 3.74 -22.73
N VAL A 582 0.54 3.49 -22.63
CA VAL A 582 1.60 4.48 -22.86
C VAL A 582 2.33 4.11 -24.16
N VAL A 583 2.31 4.99 -25.15
CA VAL A 583 2.78 4.73 -26.53
C VAL A 583 4.05 5.55 -26.81
N LYS A 584 4.88 5.09 -27.76
CA LYS A 584 6.10 5.77 -28.25
C LYS A 584 7.11 6.11 -27.14
N GLY A 585 7.45 5.13 -26.31
CA GLY A 585 8.54 5.28 -25.31
C GLY A 585 8.24 6.25 -24.16
N GLY A 586 6.97 6.50 -23.81
CA GLY A 586 6.62 7.37 -22.67
C GLY A 586 6.07 8.75 -23.04
N ASN A 587 5.88 9.04 -24.33
CA ASN A 587 5.50 10.37 -24.79
C ASN A 587 4.00 10.57 -25.01
N LYS A 588 3.21 9.51 -25.21
CA LYS A 588 1.76 9.61 -25.43
C LYS A 588 0.98 8.70 -24.49
N TYR A 589 -0.03 9.25 -23.83
CA TYR A 589 -0.84 8.60 -22.80
C TYR A 589 -2.29 8.50 -23.29
N ILE A 590 -2.84 7.28 -23.30
CA ILE A 590 -4.20 7.00 -23.78
C ILE A 590 -5.08 6.61 -22.61
N PHE A 591 -6.17 7.34 -22.42
CA PHE A 591 -7.11 7.20 -21.32
C PHE A 591 -8.47 6.71 -21.81
N VAL A 592 -9.04 5.76 -21.08
CA VAL A 592 -10.33 5.12 -21.37
C VAL A 592 -11.35 5.34 -20.26
N ASN A 593 -12.64 5.36 -20.61
CA ASN A 593 -13.71 5.39 -19.61
C ASN A 593 -13.97 3.99 -19.00
N ARG A 594 -14.96 3.90 -18.11
CA ARG A 594 -15.43 2.64 -17.51
C ARG A 594 -15.82 1.54 -18.50
N LEU A 595 -16.13 1.89 -19.75
CA LEU A 595 -16.49 0.97 -20.83
C LEU A 595 -15.27 0.54 -21.67
N GLY A 596 -14.06 0.99 -21.32
CA GLY A 596 -12.84 0.71 -22.09
C GLY A 596 -12.72 1.52 -23.38
N ILE A 597 -13.60 2.50 -23.61
CA ILE A 597 -13.57 3.35 -24.80
C ILE A 597 -12.60 4.49 -24.56
N LYS A 598 -11.69 4.71 -25.53
CA LYS A 598 -10.76 5.85 -25.54
C LYS A 598 -11.54 7.17 -25.49
N GLN A 599 -11.25 7.98 -24.47
CA GLN A 599 -11.84 9.30 -24.29
C GLN A 599 -10.82 10.42 -24.43
N LEU A 600 -9.58 10.17 -24.03
CA LEU A 600 -8.56 11.21 -23.97
C LEU A 600 -7.21 10.67 -24.41
N GLU A 601 -6.48 11.47 -25.17
CA GLU A 601 -5.11 11.22 -25.60
C GLU A 601 -4.29 12.47 -25.33
N LEU A 602 -3.23 12.33 -24.53
CA LEU A 602 -2.38 13.43 -24.14
C LEU A 602 -0.91 13.09 -24.39
N ASP A 603 -0.19 14.06 -24.94
CA ASP A 603 1.27 14.00 -24.99
C ASP A 603 1.83 14.44 -23.63
N ARG A 604 3.03 13.94 -23.29
CA ARG A 604 3.72 14.21 -22.02
C ARG A 604 3.69 15.69 -21.58
N PRO A 605 4.11 16.68 -22.40
CA PRO A 605 4.13 18.08 -21.97
C PRO A 605 2.73 18.62 -21.66
N ARG A 606 1.73 18.23 -22.46
CA ARG A 606 0.34 18.65 -22.25
C ARG A 606 -0.24 18.04 -20.98
N PHE A 607 0.11 16.79 -20.68
CA PHE A 607 -0.31 16.13 -19.44
C PHE A 607 0.32 16.82 -18.22
N VAL A 608 1.63 17.09 -18.26
CA VAL A 608 2.34 17.77 -17.16
C VAL A 608 1.73 19.14 -16.90
N ASN A 609 1.46 19.91 -17.94
CA ASN A 609 0.81 21.22 -17.81
C ASN A 609 -0.59 21.09 -17.21
N ALA A 610 -1.40 20.14 -17.67
CA ALA A 610 -2.75 19.92 -17.15
C ALA A 610 -2.76 19.49 -15.67
N VAL A 611 -1.78 18.71 -15.22
CA VAL A 611 -1.62 18.37 -13.79
C VAL A 611 -1.12 19.57 -12.98
N ALA A 612 -0.21 20.36 -13.54
CA ALA A 612 0.31 21.57 -12.90
C ALA A 612 -0.81 22.59 -12.70
N LEU A 613 -1.64 22.82 -13.72
CA LEU A 613 -2.80 23.71 -13.67
C LEU A 613 -3.94 23.19 -12.78
N GLY A 614 -3.89 21.93 -12.34
CA GLY A 614 -4.95 21.31 -11.55
C GLY A 614 -6.16 20.85 -12.36
N GLU A 615 -6.11 20.91 -13.70
CA GLU A 615 -7.15 20.41 -14.60
C GLU A 615 -7.28 18.88 -14.57
N ILE A 616 -6.15 18.21 -14.31
CA ILE A 616 -6.05 16.77 -14.11
C ILE A 616 -5.52 16.52 -12.71
N SER A 617 -6.24 15.70 -11.95
CA SER A 617 -5.70 15.10 -10.74
C SER A 617 -5.56 13.60 -10.89
N ILE A 618 -4.45 13.08 -10.38
CA ILE A 618 -4.16 11.65 -10.39
C ILE A 618 -4.73 11.06 -9.11
N VAL A 619 -5.73 10.17 -9.24
CA VAL A 619 -6.45 9.59 -8.09
C VAL A 619 -5.94 8.19 -7.74
N ASP A 620 -5.50 7.43 -8.74
CA ASP A 620 -4.86 6.13 -8.55
C ASP A 620 -3.70 6.01 -9.53
N ASN A 621 -2.53 5.58 -9.08
CA ASN A 621 -1.35 5.55 -9.95
C ASN A 621 -1.23 4.23 -10.76
N GLY A 622 -2.16 3.29 -10.58
CA GLY A 622 -2.31 2.04 -11.35
C GLY A 622 -1.85 0.79 -10.63
N ILE A 623 -1.67 0.83 -9.31
CA ILE A 623 -1.48 -0.40 -8.53
C ILE A 623 -2.82 -0.67 -7.90
N GLN A 624 -3.60 -1.57 -8.49
CA GLN A 624 -4.50 -2.41 -7.71
C GLN A 624 -4.99 -3.63 -8.52
N PHE A 625 -5.16 -4.74 -7.80
CA PHE A 625 -6.10 -5.80 -8.15
C PHE A 625 -5.73 -6.79 -9.27
N SER A 626 -4.45 -6.99 -9.59
CA SER A 626 -4.04 -8.04 -10.57
C SER A 626 -3.58 -9.34 -9.92
N SER A 627 -2.77 -9.34 -8.85
CA SER A 627 -2.18 -10.58 -8.32
C SER A 627 -3.21 -11.58 -7.76
N ALA A 628 -4.25 -11.11 -7.07
CA ALA A 628 -5.30 -11.96 -6.51
C ALA A 628 -6.22 -12.53 -7.61
N LEU A 629 -6.62 -11.69 -8.59
CA LEU A 629 -7.50 -12.09 -9.67
C LEU A 629 -6.78 -12.92 -10.74
N GLU A 630 -5.51 -12.65 -11.02
CA GLU A 630 -4.67 -13.40 -11.95
C GLU A 630 -4.35 -14.81 -11.42
N LYS A 631 -4.19 -14.97 -10.09
CA LYS A 631 -4.15 -16.28 -9.43
C LYS A 631 -5.47 -17.04 -9.56
N VAL A 632 -6.61 -16.36 -9.40
CA VAL A 632 -7.94 -16.97 -9.52
C VAL A 632 -8.24 -17.36 -10.97
N VAL A 633 -7.92 -16.51 -11.94
CA VAL A 633 -8.11 -16.78 -13.38
C VAL A 633 -7.16 -17.87 -13.88
N ARG A 634 -5.88 -17.90 -13.44
CA ARG A 634 -4.97 -19.01 -13.73
C ARG A 634 -5.42 -20.33 -13.09
N ASN A 635 -6.02 -20.29 -11.91
CA ASN A 635 -6.58 -21.49 -11.28
C ASN A 635 -7.82 -21.98 -12.01
N ILE A 636 -8.70 -21.10 -12.50
CA ILE A 636 -9.88 -21.50 -13.28
C ILE A 636 -9.45 -22.08 -14.65
N GLN A 637 -8.44 -21.50 -15.30
CA GLN A 637 -7.91 -22.02 -16.58
C GLN A 637 -7.12 -23.33 -16.43
N LYS A 638 -6.58 -23.64 -15.25
CA LYS A 638 -5.96 -24.94 -14.94
C LYS A 638 -6.98 -26.04 -14.62
N VAL A 639 -8.20 -25.67 -14.21
CA VAL A 639 -9.28 -26.63 -13.90
C VAL A 639 -10.08 -27.02 -15.15
N SER A 640 -9.94 -26.29 -16.26
CA SER A 640 -10.62 -26.59 -17.54
C SER A 640 -9.72 -27.30 -18.57
N ARG A 641 -8.62 -27.95 -18.17
CA ARG A 641 -7.76 -28.73 -19.07
C ARG A 641 -7.41 -30.10 -18.50
#